data_AF-A0A6I6XIB5-F1
#
_entry.id   AF-A0A6I6XIB5-F1
#
_cell.length_a   1.000
_cell.length_b   1.000
_cell.length_c   1.000
_cell.angle_alpha   90.00
_cell.angle_beta   90.00
_cell.angle_gamma   90.00
#
_symmetry.space_group_name_H-M   'P 1'
#
loop_
_entity.id
_entity.type
_entity.pdbx_description
1 polymer ?
#
loop_
_entity_poly.entity_id
_entity_poly.type
_entity_poly.pdbx_seq_one_letter_code
_entity_poly.pdbx_strand_id
1 'polypeptide(L)'
;MDTNKDSTSNYSVWLPGGAVVLSLVISTFALIREPFVETRPVGAQFQPQTPIEARLWQDPFDALERYRKRIKDQEPKPEPACTATPLQKPAQLLVALVEDGAYAEAVELRRRMRYAILAGLKGARLVPEDEQHVRCLAMAPSLQTLTSSKDAVEVPYEDFAADPLEPAPSSDEEQPPVERVRLLWLKQNAIRHNPLGSLENLRFAPIGGKENGVLKVIGPADSAMLGQFYEQEAEAQNQPDDYVFWNYLTKGIEIYSPLATADKKFLLREISAPKHSDTHSFNSLKLIRTISDDTTMARLLLDELKLRHVDPTAGARCLTPDDEHKCFPEGEWRNANRIALISEWDSFYSRALIQSFRKKIAERPTFEPLGMDRVDPWVLRFSYLRGLDGHLPEDTIAKTEKKTDNTRLDLDLSPLEKSDGNSQLDYLRRLAEHISMQDKAYRNAGKSGIGAIGVLGLDTYDKLLVLQALKNRMPNKVYFSTDLDARMLQRGQAEVTRNLVLASAYGLTLTRALQQEMPPFRDSLQSSVFISVLAAMAPEPFDAKRWQFDYSKSGILSPSIYEVGISGFIPLESSSTRERAIDCGPADRHSGQGTYIRPQDIMALRCLQDPSPPIYPEPSPALQDRLHGIQSFMLAGPLVLILVTLGLLLSWWSSSNGETSTGPSAWVPPALYGMAALLAWAATRTWRVELMWVAFGLILLGLIASGLNRRMLDCKANVAGKTLAGGGLFDANAWYVLVPLVIFILALLGAYQKRESLTEHGLGEPMFLFEGISAWPTLGLRLLAVLISLAALAWGARNLRLNRLEIERDYHLSSAMRQYPTSLWRQPRLLTRRGKLRRLDKLAREAGEWLHHIFLPLSPNTPRMYERRTGLAHTPRQFIVYWQEHCICGSFGARLLRAMLGSWIFLVLTSMFFVLWPMDGDPMRGNLALRQWSWLPPLLTFNLLVFWVVDANRLLTRFIRQFSDEDWIWPEGLQREHKTLFGEFAQRQSHPSIDAWFGLTLIAKRTAAVSRLIYAPTIVLLILIASRSSLFDNWSTPPGMVITFVLTGLILLASALSLRRAAERARTVGLQRIDQYLLKTPDEALCGKFSLIRERIVTLNTGAFSRYADEPLVRALLLSLTGLGGSVLVDALNYSKF
;
A
#
# COMPACT_ATOMS: atom_id res chain seq x y z
N MET A 1 -57.47 -4.31 16.57
CA MET A 1 -56.87 -3.83 17.82
C MET A 1 -55.37 -3.80 17.59
N ASP A 2 -54.93 -2.71 16.97
CA ASP A 2 -53.56 -2.49 16.54
C ASP A 2 -52.70 -2.14 17.76
N THR A 3 -51.73 -3.00 18.05
CA THR A 3 -50.62 -2.67 18.93
C THR A 3 -49.32 -2.83 18.15
N ASN A 4 -49.20 -2.04 17.10
CA ASN A 4 -47.91 -1.69 16.50
C ASN A 4 -47.10 -0.87 17.53
N LYS A 5 -46.48 -1.57 18.48
CA LYS A 5 -45.29 -1.06 19.18
C LYS A 5 -44.07 -1.47 18.35
N ASP A 6 -44.00 -0.90 17.14
CA ASP A 6 -42.76 -0.87 16.40
C ASP A 6 -41.80 0.05 17.16
N SER A 7 -40.83 -0.58 17.81
CA SER A 7 -39.64 0.07 18.34
C SER A 7 -38.77 0.55 17.17
N THR A 8 -39.23 1.59 16.47
CA THR A 8 -38.49 2.28 15.41
C THR A 8 -37.37 3.19 15.94
N SER A 9 -37.12 3.24 17.26
CA SER A 9 -36.14 4.16 17.86
C SER A 9 -34.69 3.67 17.90
N ASN A 10 -34.34 2.49 17.36
CA ASN A 10 -32.99 1.91 17.51
C ASN A 10 -32.23 1.63 16.20
N TYR A 11 -32.74 2.06 15.04
CA TYR A 11 -32.10 1.79 13.74
C TYR A 11 -31.27 2.96 13.18
N SER A 12 -31.19 4.09 13.88
CA SER A 12 -30.48 5.31 13.41
C SER A 12 -28.95 5.27 13.54
N VAL A 13 -28.36 4.20 14.05
CA VAL A 13 -26.88 4.12 14.24
C VAL A 13 -26.18 3.36 13.10
N TRP A 14 -26.91 2.81 12.14
CA TRP A 14 -26.32 1.91 11.12
C TRP A 14 -26.22 2.45 9.69
N LEU A 15 -26.40 3.75 9.44
CA LEU A 15 -25.97 4.47 8.23
C LEU A 15 -25.89 5.96 8.56
N PRO A 16 -24.69 6.57 8.58
CA PRO A 16 -24.03 7.02 7.35
C PRO A 16 -22.51 6.78 7.30
N GLY A 17 -21.92 6.04 8.24
CA GLY A 17 -20.45 5.89 8.30
C GLY A 17 -19.83 5.19 7.08
N GLY A 18 -20.42 4.07 6.64
CA GLY A 18 -19.87 3.30 5.51
C GLY A 18 -19.97 4.02 4.16
N ALA A 19 -21.10 4.68 3.89
CA ALA A 19 -21.32 5.42 2.65
C ALA A 19 -20.53 6.74 2.62
N VAL A 20 -20.36 7.42 3.76
CA VAL A 20 -19.48 8.59 3.86
C VAL A 20 -18.03 8.18 3.67
N VAL A 21 -17.57 7.08 4.29
CA VAL A 21 -16.19 6.58 4.08
C VAL A 21 -15.96 6.17 2.63
N LEU A 22 -16.90 5.46 2.00
CA LEU A 22 -16.77 5.08 0.59
C LEU A 22 -16.80 6.31 -0.33
N SER A 23 -17.69 7.27 -0.07
CA SER A 23 -17.78 8.54 -0.78
C SER A 23 -16.53 9.41 -0.59
N LEU A 24 -15.94 9.43 0.61
CA LEU A 24 -14.70 10.16 0.87
C LEU A 24 -13.52 9.52 0.15
N VAL A 25 -13.45 8.18 0.11
CA VAL A 25 -12.44 7.42 -0.65
C VAL A 25 -12.60 7.65 -2.16
N ILE A 26 -13.84 7.72 -2.68
CA ILE A 26 -14.13 7.98 -4.09
C ILE A 26 -13.88 9.45 -4.45
N SER A 27 -14.23 10.39 -3.57
CA SER A 27 -13.99 11.83 -3.75
C SER A 27 -12.51 12.16 -3.70
N THR A 28 -11.72 11.48 -2.85
CA THR A 28 -10.26 11.54 -2.91
C THR A 28 -9.68 10.97 -4.20
N PHE A 29 -10.38 10.01 -4.85
CA PHE A 29 -10.00 9.47 -6.15
C PHE A 29 -10.26 10.45 -7.31
N ALA A 30 -11.28 11.31 -7.17
CA ALA A 30 -11.63 12.32 -8.16
C ALA A 30 -10.77 13.60 -8.07
N LEU A 31 -10.09 13.85 -6.95
CA LEU A 31 -9.26 15.05 -6.72
C LEU A 31 -7.83 14.97 -7.31
N ILE A 32 -7.61 14.10 -8.30
CA ILE A 32 -6.32 13.94 -8.96
C ILE A 32 -6.15 15.07 -10.00
N ARG A 33 -5.63 16.23 -9.54
CA ARG A 33 -5.12 17.44 -10.24
C ARG A 33 -5.40 17.53 -11.76
N GLU A 34 -6.43 18.19 -12.23
CA GLU A 34 -6.63 18.37 -13.68
C GLU A 34 -5.35 18.89 -14.38
N PRO A 35 -4.96 18.31 -15.55
CA PRO A 35 -3.81 18.80 -16.28
C PRO A 35 -4.02 20.27 -16.65
N PHE A 36 -2.95 21.07 -16.61
CA PHE A 36 -3.04 22.45 -17.08
C PHE A 36 -3.44 22.44 -18.57
N VAL A 37 -4.52 23.14 -18.89
CA VAL A 37 -4.92 23.36 -20.28
C VAL A 37 -4.09 24.52 -20.82
N GLU A 38 -3.38 24.30 -21.93
CA GLU A 38 -2.67 25.37 -22.62
C GLU A 38 -3.70 26.40 -23.12
N THR A 39 -3.67 27.61 -22.57
CA THR A 39 -4.60 28.69 -22.92
C THR A 39 -4.12 29.54 -24.10
N ARG A 40 -2.92 29.25 -24.63
CA ARG A 40 -2.37 30.01 -25.77
C ARG A 40 -3.10 29.61 -27.05
N PRO A 41 -3.57 30.58 -27.86
CA PRO A 41 -4.14 30.28 -29.16
C PRO A 41 -3.07 29.62 -30.06
N VAL A 42 -3.44 28.52 -30.71
CA VAL A 42 -2.57 27.81 -31.66
C VAL A 42 -2.51 28.63 -32.95
N GLY A 43 -1.33 29.12 -33.35
CA GLY A 43 -1.15 29.68 -34.70
C GLY A 43 -0.33 30.95 -34.87
N ALA A 44 0.80 31.13 -34.19
CA ALA A 44 1.79 32.11 -34.65
C ALA A 44 2.74 31.46 -35.66
N GLN A 45 2.75 31.93 -36.91
CA GLN A 45 3.77 31.57 -37.89
C GLN A 45 5.04 32.35 -37.57
N PHE A 46 6.14 31.64 -37.32
CA PHE A 46 7.43 32.22 -36.95
C PHE A 46 8.30 32.45 -38.20
N GLN A 47 8.87 33.65 -38.34
CA GLN A 47 9.88 33.95 -39.35
C GLN A 47 11.29 33.70 -38.76
N PRO A 48 12.18 32.96 -39.44
CA PRO A 48 13.55 32.78 -38.98
C PRO A 48 14.31 34.12 -39.10
N GLN A 49 14.91 34.58 -38.01
CA GLN A 49 15.79 35.74 -37.95
C GLN A 49 17.15 35.34 -37.36
N THR A 50 18.21 36.09 -37.70
CA THR A 50 19.52 36.04 -37.02
C THR A 50 19.58 37.14 -35.96
N PRO A 51 19.99 36.87 -34.70
CA PRO A 51 20.54 35.62 -34.15
C PRO A 51 19.52 34.48 -33.93
N ILE A 52 19.98 33.24 -33.74
CA ILE A 52 19.12 32.03 -33.71
C ILE A 52 18.15 32.10 -32.53
N GLU A 53 16.86 32.25 -32.81
CA GLU A 53 15.82 32.26 -31.78
C GLU A 53 15.76 30.93 -31.03
N ALA A 54 16.03 30.97 -29.74
CA ALA A 54 15.98 29.81 -28.86
C ALA A 54 15.62 30.26 -27.45
N ARG A 55 14.58 29.66 -26.86
CA ARG A 55 14.29 29.86 -25.45
C ARG A 55 15.32 29.10 -24.61
N LEU A 56 15.63 29.62 -23.42
CA LEU A 56 16.60 29.04 -22.49
C LEU A 56 16.34 27.56 -22.09
N TRP A 57 15.09 27.10 -22.18
CA TRP A 57 14.70 25.71 -21.87
C TRP A 57 14.83 24.74 -23.06
N GLN A 58 15.04 25.23 -24.28
CA GLN A 58 15.15 24.39 -25.49
C GLN A 58 16.51 23.70 -25.56
N ASP A 59 16.65 22.67 -26.40
CA ASP A 59 17.97 22.08 -26.70
C ASP A 59 18.71 23.03 -27.68
N PRO A 60 19.94 23.48 -27.36
CA PRO A 60 20.69 24.41 -28.21
C PRO A 60 21.01 23.82 -29.59
N PHE A 61 21.19 22.50 -29.70
CA PHE A 61 21.46 21.84 -30.99
C PHE A 61 20.17 21.68 -31.81
N ASP A 62 19.05 21.31 -31.16
CA ASP A 62 17.73 21.24 -31.81
C ASP A 62 17.30 22.61 -32.37
N ALA A 63 17.58 23.70 -31.63
CA ALA A 63 17.32 25.06 -32.12
C ALA A 63 18.13 25.40 -33.38
N LEU A 64 19.43 25.08 -33.39
CA LEU A 64 20.32 25.26 -34.54
C LEU A 64 19.85 24.43 -35.75
N GLU A 65 19.47 23.16 -35.54
CA GLU A 65 18.95 22.29 -36.60
C GLU A 65 17.62 22.79 -37.18
N ARG A 66 16.70 23.27 -36.34
CA ARG A 66 15.44 23.87 -36.79
C ARG A 66 15.65 25.13 -37.59
N TYR A 67 16.58 25.98 -37.17
CA TYR A 67 16.99 27.18 -37.90
C TYR A 67 17.51 26.82 -39.31
N ARG A 68 18.42 25.83 -39.40
CA ARG A 68 18.93 25.34 -40.68
C ARG A 68 17.83 24.81 -41.60
N LYS A 69 16.88 24.03 -41.07
CA LYS A 69 15.75 23.50 -41.87
C LYS A 69 14.90 24.62 -42.44
N ARG A 70 14.54 25.62 -41.63
CA ARG A 70 13.72 26.75 -42.08
C ARG A 70 14.40 27.62 -43.14
N ILE A 71 15.73 27.77 -43.06
CA ILE A 71 16.49 28.52 -44.07
C ILE A 71 16.65 27.75 -45.38
N LYS A 72 16.72 26.42 -45.31
CA LYS A 72 16.79 25.58 -46.50
C LYS A 72 15.60 25.85 -47.44
N ASP A 73 14.45 26.22 -46.86
CA ASP A 73 13.19 26.45 -47.57
C ASP A 73 12.94 27.93 -47.93
N GLN A 74 13.86 28.86 -47.60
CA GLN A 74 13.72 30.30 -47.86
C GLN A 74 14.69 30.82 -48.93
N GLU A 75 14.18 31.67 -49.83
CA GLU A 75 14.96 32.48 -50.76
C GLU A 75 14.64 33.98 -50.58
N PRO A 76 15.64 34.88 -50.45
CA PRO A 76 17.09 34.63 -50.50
C PRO A 76 17.65 34.02 -49.20
N LYS A 77 18.78 33.28 -49.33
CA LYS A 77 19.45 32.65 -48.19
C LYS A 77 20.07 33.73 -47.26
N PRO A 78 19.71 33.78 -45.96
CA PRO A 78 20.31 34.68 -44.99
C PRO A 78 21.78 34.35 -44.67
N GLU A 79 22.45 35.25 -43.94
CA GLU A 79 23.84 35.12 -43.48
C GLU A 79 24.10 33.82 -42.68
N PRO A 80 25.34 33.29 -42.69
CA PRO A 80 25.67 32.06 -41.96
C PRO A 80 25.42 32.21 -40.46
N ALA A 81 24.71 31.24 -39.88
CA ALA A 81 24.30 31.24 -38.46
C ALA A 81 25.48 31.29 -37.48
N CYS A 82 26.61 30.72 -37.88
CA CYS A 82 27.80 30.56 -37.04
C CYS A 82 28.93 31.43 -37.59
N THR A 83 29.48 32.30 -36.75
CA THR A 83 30.53 33.25 -37.14
C THR A 83 31.90 32.77 -36.68
N ALA A 84 32.95 33.26 -37.35
CA ALA A 84 34.36 33.01 -37.01
C ALA A 84 34.99 34.22 -36.27
N THR A 85 34.18 35.05 -35.62
CA THR A 85 34.66 36.27 -34.93
C THR A 85 35.08 35.97 -33.48
N PRO A 86 36.27 36.44 -33.04
CA PRO A 86 36.76 36.22 -31.69
C PRO A 86 36.01 37.05 -30.62
N LEU A 87 36.23 36.68 -29.36
CA LEU A 87 35.66 37.32 -28.17
C LEU A 87 36.03 38.82 -28.09
N GLN A 88 35.04 39.71 -27.91
CA GLN A 88 35.25 41.16 -27.80
C GLN A 88 35.56 41.66 -26.37
N LYS A 89 35.32 40.84 -25.33
CA LYS A 89 35.40 41.22 -23.90
C LYS A 89 35.89 40.03 -23.06
N PRO A 90 36.79 40.21 -22.08
CA PRO A 90 37.30 39.12 -21.25
C PRO A 90 36.17 38.39 -20.52
N ALA A 91 36.21 37.06 -20.52
CA ALA A 91 35.20 36.21 -19.89
C ALA A 91 35.80 34.87 -19.47
N GLN A 92 35.36 34.35 -18.32
CA GLN A 92 35.70 33.00 -17.87
C GLN A 92 35.06 31.97 -18.80
N LEU A 93 35.87 31.07 -19.36
CA LEU A 93 35.39 30.04 -20.28
C LEU A 93 34.86 28.82 -19.52
N LEU A 94 33.63 28.42 -19.82
CA LEU A 94 32.96 27.23 -19.29
C LEU A 94 32.51 26.35 -20.46
N VAL A 95 32.91 25.07 -20.47
CA VAL A 95 32.51 24.11 -21.50
C VAL A 95 31.58 23.07 -20.90
N ALA A 96 30.40 22.89 -21.49
CA ALA A 96 29.47 21.82 -21.15
C ALA A 96 29.58 20.71 -22.19
N LEU A 97 30.08 19.54 -21.77
CA LEU A 97 30.14 18.34 -22.59
C LEU A 97 28.78 17.64 -22.54
N VAL A 98 28.16 17.45 -23.71
CA VAL A 98 26.84 16.83 -23.84
C VAL A 98 26.86 15.60 -24.75
N GLU A 99 25.87 14.74 -24.58
CA GLU A 99 25.68 13.56 -25.42
C GLU A 99 25.23 13.93 -26.85
N ASP A 100 25.76 13.21 -27.85
CA ASP A 100 25.54 13.49 -29.28
C ASP A 100 24.25 12.84 -29.85
N GLY A 101 23.56 12.00 -29.08
CA GLY A 101 22.42 11.22 -29.56
C GLY A 101 21.24 12.07 -30.06
N ALA A 102 20.59 11.62 -31.14
CA ALA A 102 19.38 12.25 -31.70
C ALA A 102 18.06 11.65 -31.16
N TYR A 103 18.15 10.59 -30.36
CA TYR A 103 16.99 9.92 -29.75
C TYR A 103 16.34 10.77 -28.65
N ALA A 104 15.07 10.49 -28.35
CA ALA A 104 14.27 11.26 -27.41
C ALA A 104 14.92 11.43 -26.03
N GLU A 105 15.57 10.37 -25.52
CA GLU A 105 16.27 10.43 -24.24
C GLU A 105 17.46 11.39 -24.25
N ALA A 106 18.32 11.32 -25.27
CA ALA A 106 19.49 12.19 -25.37
C ALA A 106 19.08 13.67 -25.53
N VAL A 107 18.01 13.94 -26.29
CA VAL A 107 17.46 15.30 -26.44
C VAL A 107 16.91 15.82 -25.10
N GLU A 108 16.15 14.99 -24.37
CA GLU A 108 15.61 15.38 -23.06
C GLU A 108 16.74 15.55 -22.02
N LEU A 109 17.76 14.70 -22.03
CA LEU A 109 18.95 14.83 -21.17
C LEU A 109 19.65 16.18 -21.44
N ARG A 110 19.85 16.57 -22.70
CA ARG A 110 20.44 17.88 -23.04
C ARG A 110 19.60 19.06 -22.54
N ARG A 111 18.27 19.01 -22.71
CA ARG A 111 17.36 20.04 -22.17
C ARG A 111 17.46 20.15 -20.65
N ARG A 112 17.52 18.99 -19.98
CA ARG A 112 17.63 18.88 -18.53
C ARG A 112 18.97 19.39 -18.02
N MET A 113 20.07 19.06 -18.70
CA MET A 113 21.42 19.56 -18.41
C MET A 113 21.48 21.08 -18.60
N ARG A 114 20.94 21.61 -19.71
CA ARG A 114 20.89 23.06 -19.94
C ARG A 114 20.17 23.78 -18.82
N TYR A 115 18.97 23.32 -18.47
CA TYR A 115 18.23 23.90 -17.35
C TYR A 115 19.04 23.91 -16.03
N ALA A 116 19.70 22.81 -15.70
CA ALA A 116 20.50 22.69 -14.48
C ALA A 116 21.74 23.61 -14.49
N ILE A 117 22.42 23.74 -15.63
CA ILE A 117 23.58 24.62 -15.77
C ILE A 117 23.16 26.08 -15.63
N LEU A 118 22.09 26.48 -16.32
CA LEU A 118 21.55 27.84 -16.23
C LEU A 118 21.09 28.18 -14.81
N ALA A 119 20.44 27.23 -14.13
CA ALA A 119 20.06 27.39 -12.73
C ALA A 119 21.30 27.56 -11.81
N GLY A 120 22.37 26.80 -12.07
CA GLY A 120 23.63 26.90 -11.32
C GLY A 120 24.33 28.25 -11.54
N LEU A 121 24.36 28.76 -12.77
CA LEU A 121 24.88 30.10 -13.10
C LEU A 121 24.06 31.20 -12.42
N LYS A 122 22.73 31.09 -12.44
CA LYS A 122 21.87 32.01 -11.68
C LYS A 122 22.15 31.94 -10.16
N GLY A 123 22.38 30.75 -9.61
CA GLY A 123 22.80 30.57 -8.22
C GLY A 123 24.16 31.21 -7.90
N ALA A 124 25.04 31.33 -8.91
CA ALA A 124 26.29 32.08 -8.84
C ALA A 124 26.14 33.59 -9.17
N ARG A 125 24.90 34.11 -9.23
CA ARG A 125 24.55 35.51 -9.55
C ARG A 125 24.92 35.95 -10.97
N LEU A 126 24.92 35.01 -11.91
CA LEU A 126 25.13 35.27 -13.33
C LEU A 126 23.80 35.14 -14.08
N VAL A 127 23.47 36.17 -14.86
CA VAL A 127 22.27 36.23 -15.70
C VAL A 127 22.63 36.22 -17.18
N PRO A 128 21.81 35.63 -18.05
CA PRO A 128 22.07 35.61 -19.48
C PRO A 128 22.05 37.03 -20.05
N GLU A 129 23.02 37.37 -20.91
CA GLU A 129 23.00 38.65 -21.63
C GLU A 129 21.93 38.68 -22.74
N ASP A 130 21.55 37.50 -23.26
CA ASP A 130 20.53 37.31 -24.28
C ASP A 130 19.60 36.15 -23.87
N GLU A 131 18.33 36.47 -23.59
CA GLU A 131 17.33 35.50 -23.11
C GLU A 131 16.59 34.79 -24.27
N GLN A 132 16.72 35.31 -25.48
CA GLN A 132 15.86 34.93 -26.62
C GLN A 132 16.64 34.23 -27.74
N HIS A 133 17.97 34.30 -27.72
CA HIS A 133 18.79 33.76 -28.79
C HIS A 133 19.98 32.96 -28.29
N VAL A 134 20.38 31.99 -29.10
CA VAL A 134 21.62 31.23 -28.95
C VAL A 134 22.57 31.63 -30.07
N ARG A 135 23.83 31.89 -29.73
CA ARG A 135 24.88 32.22 -30.72
C ARG A 135 25.64 30.95 -31.11
N CYS A 136 26.37 31.01 -32.21
CA CYS A 136 27.12 29.86 -32.71
C CYS A 136 28.50 30.26 -33.23
N LEU A 137 29.52 29.46 -32.90
CA LEU A 137 30.89 29.59 -33.41
C LEU A 137 31.20 28.46 -34.39
N ALA A 138 31.88 28.80 -35.49
CA ALA A 138 32.41 27.80 -36.42
C ALA A 138 33.91 27.57 -36.16
N MET A 139 34.28 26.34 -35.76
CA MET A 139 35.64 25.95 -35.38
C MET A 139 36.23 24.91 -36.32
N ALA A 140 37.56 24.89 -36.50
CA ALA A 140 38.23 23.81 -37.20
C ALA A 140 37.97 22.44 -36.54
N PRO A 141 38.03 21.31 -37.27
CA PRO A 141 37.90 19.97 -36.69
C PRO A 141 38.87 19.67 -35.54
N SER A 142 40.06 20.28 -35.54
CA SER A 142 41.05 20.17 -34.46
C SER A 142 40.76 21.07 -33.25
N LEU A 143 39.71 21.90 -33.33
CA LEU A 143 39.32 22.92 -32.36
C LEU A 143 40.43 23.95 -32.04
N GLN A 144 41.41 24.08 -32.94
CA GLN A 144 42.56 24.98 -32.77
C GLN A 144 42.31 26.42 -33.23
N THR A 145 41.48 26.60 -34.27
CA THR A 145 41.24 27.92 -34.88
C THR A 145 39.78 28.08 -35.30
N LEU A 146 39.30 29.33 -35.35
CA LEU A 146 37.98 29.67 -35.90
C LEU A 146 38.04 29.58 -37.43
N THR A 147 37.10 28.87 -38.06
CA THR A 147 37.09 28.68 -39.52
C THR A 147 35.68 28.74 -40.08
N SER A 148 35.52 29.26 -41.30
CA SER A 148 34.25 29.23 -42.05
C SER A 148 34.17 28.04 -43.03
N SER A 149 34.95 26.98 -42.80
CA SER A 149 34.95 25.79 -43.66
C SER A 149 33.62 25.03 -43.57
N LYS A 150 33.24 24.31 -44.63
CA LYS A 150 32.08 23.42 -44.62
C LYS A 150 32.22 22.25 -43.62
N ASP A 151 33.46 21.90 -43.28
CA ASP A 151 33.79 20.84 -42.30
C ASP A 151 33.99 21.42 -40.89
N ALA A 152 33.54 22.65 -40.62
CA ALA A 152 33.67 23.27 -39.32
C ALA A 152 32.76 22.61 -38.27
N VAL A 153 33.29 22.44 -37.06
CA VAL A 153 32.51 22.05 -35.89
C VAL A 153 31.77 23.28 -35.39
N GLU A 154 30.45 23.24 -35.48
CA GLU A 154 29.57 24.30 -34.99
C GLU A 154 29.31 24.13 -33.48
N VAL A 155 29.68 25.14 -32.71
CA VAL A 155 29.60 25.14 -31.24
C VAL A 155 28.64 26.25 -30.81
N PRO A 156 27.40 25.90 -30.37
CA PRO A 156 26.50 26.86 -29.77
C PRO A 156 27.09 27.45 -28.49
N TYR A 157 26.88 28.74 -28.27
CA TYR A 157 27.35 29.41 -27.05
C TYR A 157 26.41 30.49 -26.55
N GLU A 158 26.54 30.77 -25.26
CA GLU A 158 25.76 31.76 -24.52
C GLU A 158 26.69 32.56 -23.59
N ASP A 159 26.41 33.87 -23.48
CA ASP A 159 27.19 34.80 -22.65
C ASP A 159 26.37 35.18 -21.40
N PHE A 160 27.01 35.18 -20.23
CA PHE A 160 26.42 35.53 -18.94
C PHE A 160 27.24 36.61 -18.27
N ALA A 161 26.56 37.56 -17.63
CA ALA A 161 27.18 38.64 -16.87
C ALA A 161 26.66 38.65 -15.42
N ALA A 162 27.43 39.24 -14.51
CA ALA A 162 26.99 39.47 -13.14
C ALA A 162 25.67 40.26 -13.12
N ASP A 163 24.73 39.83 -12.27
CA ASP A 163 23.43 40.47 -12.17
C ASP A 163 23.59 41.93 -11.68
N PRO A 164 23.24 42.94 -12.51
CA PRO A 164 23.35 44.34 -12.12
C PRO A 164 22.39 44.71 -10.98
N LEU A 165 21.33 43.92 -10.76
CA LEU A 165 20.35 44.14 -9.69
C LEU A 165 20.81 43.54 -8.36
N GLU A 166 21.74 42.57 -8.38
CA GLU A 166 22.30 41.92 -7.20
C GLU A 166 23.85 42.00 -7.17
N PRO A 167 24.43 43.19 -6.96
CA PRO A 167 25.87 43.36 -6.97
C PRO A 167 26.55 42.47 -5.91
N ALA A 168 27.70 41.91 -6.28
CA ALA A 168 28.56 41.22 -5.32
C ALA A 168 28.96 42.23 -4.22
N PRO A 169 28.81 41.89 -2.93
CA PRO A 169 29.30 42.79 -1.89
C PRO A 169 30.81 42.90 -2.02
N SER A 170 31.35 44.10 -1.76
CA SER A 170 32.78 44.38 -1.74
C SER A 170 33.46 43.53 -0.66
N SER A 171 34.03 42.39 -1.03
CA SER A 171 34.88 41.59 -0.14
C SER A 171 36.35 41.95 -0.38
N ASP A 172 37.12 42.11 0.70
CA ASP A 172 38.59 42.17 0.71
C ASP A 172 39.21 40.78 0.37
N GLU A 173 38.52 39.96 -0.43
CA GLU A 173 38.96 38.61 -0.81
C GLU A 173 40.09 38.67 -1.86
N GLU A 174 41.09 37.78 -1.73
CA GLU A 174 42.26 37.73 -2.62
C GLU A 174 41.93 37.43 -4.10
N GLN A 175 40.70 37.02 -4.43
CA GLN A 175 40.24 36.77 -5.79
C GLN A 175 38.86 37.43 -6.05
N PRO A 176 38.74 38.33 -7.05
CA PRO A 176 37.46 38.95 -7.36
C PRO A 176 36.48 37.91 -7.94
N PRO A 177 35.16 38.05 -7.65
CA PRO A 177 34.14 37.17 -8.21
C PRO A 177 34.12 37.27 -9.74
N VAL A 178 33.74 36.17 -10.39
CA VAL A 178 33.68 36.10 -11.86
C VAL A 178 32.59 37.04 -12.38
N GLU A 179 32.98 38.11 -13.07
CA GLU A 179 32.03 39.11 -13.60
C GLU A 179 31.32 38.66 -14.88
N ARG A 180 31.95 37.78 -15.67
CA ARG A 180 31.43 37.34 -16.96
C ARG A 180 31.84 35.91 -17.30
N VAL A 181 30.89 35.10 -17.77
CA VAL A 181 31.09 33.70 -18.17
C VAL A 181 30.60 33.47 -19.59
N ARG A 182 31.40 32.76 -20.39
CA ARG A 182 30.98 32.23 -21.69
C ARG A 182 30.78 30.73 -21.59
N LEU A 183 29.57 30.27 -21.87
CA LEU A 183 29.20 28.86 -21.88
C LEU A 183 29.24 28.32 -23.31
N LEU A 184 30.09 27.32 -23.57
CA LEU A 184 30.16 26.59 -24.83
C LEU A 184 29.47 25.23 -24.70
N TRP A 185 28.53 24.94 -25.60
CA TRP A 185 27.88 23.64 -25.70
C TRP A 185 28.63 22.75 -26.69
N LEU A 186 29.26 21.67 -26.21
CA LEU A 186 30.08 20.81 -27.05
C LEU A 186 29.61 19.36 -26.98
N LYS A 187 29.35 18.76 -28.15
CA LYS A 187 29.10 17.33 -28.27
C LYS A 187 30.37 16.55 -27.94
N GLN A 188 30.31 15.61 -27.01
CA GLN A 188 31.51 14.90 -26.53
C GLN A 188 32.23 14.12 -27.64
N ASN A 189 31.50 13.65 -28.67
CA ASN A 189 32.10 12.94 -29.81
C ASN A 189 33.10 13.80 -30.59
N ALA A 190 32.98 15.13 -30.55
CA ALA A 190 33.90 16.05 -31.20
C ALA A 190 35.32 16.00 -30.60
N ILE A 191 35.48 15.54 -29.34
CA ILE A 191 36.76 15.50 -28.64
C ILE A 191 37.26 14.07 -28.37
N ARG A 192 36.55 13.04 -28.86
CA ARG A 192 36.75 11.63 -28.49
C ARG A 192 38.17 11.08 -28.71
N HIS A 193 38.91 11.57 -29.70
CA HIS A 193 40.23 11.03 -30.05
C HIS A 193 41.38 11.60 -29.21
N ASN A 194 41.29 12.86 -28.80
CA ASN A 194 42.27 13.50 -27.93
C ASN A 194 41.57 14.53 -27.04
N PRO A 195 40.86 14.09 -25.99
CA PRO A 195 39.93 14.96 -25.30
C PRO A 195 40.62 16.05 -24.48
N LEU A 196 41.68 15.74 -23.74
CA LEU A 196 42.41 16.75 -22.97
C LEU A 196 43.14 17.75 -23.88
N GLY A 197 43.78 17.30 -24.95
CA GLY A 197 44.43 18.18 -25.92
C GLY A 197 43.44 19.06 -26.68
N SER A 198 42.25 18.55 -26.99
CA SER A 198 41.18 19.33 -27.65
C SER A 198 40.60 20.40 -26.71
N LEU A 199 40.44 20.09 -25.43
CA LEU A 199 40.03 21.06 -24.41
C LEU A 199 41.09 22.15 -24.21
N GLU A 200 42.38 21.78 -24.23
CA GLU A 200 43.48 22.73 -24.19
C GLU A 200 43.46 23.67 -25.41
N ASN A 201 43.21 23.15 -26.61
CA ASN A 201 43.05 23.98 -27.81
C ASN A 201 41.85 24.95 -27.70
N LEU A 202 40.73 24.47 -27.17
CA LEU A 202 39.53 25.29 -26.93
C LEU A 202 39.76 26.43 -25.94
N ARG A 203 40.72 26.29 -25.02
CA ARG A 203 41.08 27.36 -24.09
C ARG A 203 41.59 28.60 -24.82
N PHE A 204 42.29 28.43 -25.94
CA PHE A 204 42.94 29.53 -26.66
C PHE A 204 42.18 30.01 -27.90
N ALA A 205 41.47 29.10 -28.58
CA ALA A 205 40.84 29.37 -29.88
C ALA A 205 39.81 30.52 -29.91
N PRO A 206 38.87 30.68 -28.95
CA PRO A 206 37.81 31.68 -29.04
C PRO A 206 38.24 33.10 -28.63
N ILE A 207 39.44 33.28 -28.05
CA ILE A 207 39.89 34.54 -27.42
C ILE A 207 40.93 35.29 -28.28
N GLY A 208 41.52 34.66 -29.31
CA GLY A 208 42.52 35.32 -30.17
C GLY A 208 43.90 35.54 -29.51
N GLY A 209 44.17 34.91 -28.36
CA GLY A 209 45.49 34.76 -27.74
C GLY A 209 45.78 35.64 -26.50
N LYS A 210 46.46 35.01 -25.52
CA LYS A 210 47.14 35.53 -24.30
C LYS A 210 46.36 35.85 -23.01
N GLU A 211 45.13 35.36 -22.81
CA GLU A 211 44.56 35.35 -21.44
C GLU A 211 44.77 34.01 -20.73
N ASN A 212 45.37 34.07 -19.52
CA ASN A 212 45.69 32.93 -18.65
C ASN A 212 44.49 32.48 -17.80
N GLY A 213 43.32 32.30 -18.41
CA GLY A 213 42.12 31.79 -17.73
C GLY A 213 42.17 30.27 -17.57
N VAL A 214 41.77 29.74 -16.41
CA VAL A 214 41.59 28.28 -16.24
C VAL A 214 40.34 27.85 -16.98
N LEU A 215 40.40 26.85 -17.85
CA LEU A 215 39.22 26.30 -18.51
C LEU A 215 38.41 25.44 -17.53
N LYS A 216 37.16 25.79 -17.28
CA LYS A 216 36.24 24.99 -16.45
C LYS A 216 35.38 24.11 -17.36
N VAL A 217 35.32 22.82 -17.06
CA VAL A 217 34.58 21.84 -17.86
C VAL A 217 33.53 21.16 -16.98
N ILE A 218 32.26 21.22 -17.40
CA ILE A 218 31.16 20.44 -16.84
C ILE A 218 30.97 19.22 -17.73
N GLY A 219 31.40 18.07 -17.22
CA GLY A 219 31.45 16.84 -17.98
C GLY A 219 32.47 15.86 -17.38
N PRO A 220 32.57 14.64 -17.91
CA PRO A 220 31.97 14.17 -19.17
C PRO A 220 30.49 13.82 -19.06
N ALA A 221 29.83 13.63 -20.22
CA ALA A 221 28.41 13.29 -20.27
C ALA A 221 28.13 11.82 -19.93
N ASP A 222 29.12 10.94 -20.09
CA ASP A 222 29.02 9.53 -19.73
C ASP A 222 30.30 8.99 -19.05
N SER A 223 30.19 7.77 -18.51
CA SER A 223 31.32 7.08 -17.88
C SER A 223 32.37 6.57 -18.87
N ALA A 224 32.05 6.44 -20.16
CA ALA A 224 33.00 5.96 -21.17
C ALA A 224 34.05 7.05 -21.47
N MET A 225 33.60 8.28 -21.66
CA MET A 225 34.46 9.47 -21.81
C MET A 225 35.29 9.74 -20.55
N LEU A 226 34.76 9.44 -19.35
CA LEU A 226 35.57 9.50 -18.12
C LEU A 226 36.72 8.48 -18.12
N GLY A 227 36.47 7.27 -18.65
CA GLY A 227 37.51 6.27 -18.86
C GLY A 227 38.64 6.80 -19.73
N GLN A 228 38.31 7.43 -20.85
CA GLN A 228 39.29 8.03 -21.76
C GLN A 228 40.15 9.11 -21.11
N PHE A 229 39.59 9.92 -20.20
CA PHE A 229 40.39 10.90 -19.44
C PHE A 229 41.44 10.22 -18.55
N TYR A 230 41.07 9.11 -17.90
CA TYR A 230 42.02 8.35 -17.08
C TYR A 230 43.03 7.56 -17.92
N GLU A 231 42.64 7.08 -19.10
CA GLU A 231 43.55 6.46 -20.07
C GLU A 231 44.65 7.44 -20.48
N GLN A 232 44.30 8.67 -20.86
CA GLN A 232 45.29 9.70 -21.21
C GLN A 232 46.19 10.08 -20.03
N GLU A 233 45.66 10.14 -18.80
CA GLU A 233 46.48 10.36 -17.60
C GLU A 233 47.50 9.24 -17.40
N ALA A 234 47.09 7.99 -17.58
CA ALA A 234 47.97 6.85 -17.42
C ALA A 234 49.00 6.72 -18.56
N GLU A 235 48.63 7.06 -19.80
CA GLU A 235 49.56 7.14 -20.93
C GLU A 235 50.64 8.18 -20.69
N ALA A 236 50.25 9.40 -20.29
CA ALA A 236 51.18 10.47 -19.93
C ALA A 236 52.06 10.10 -18.73
N GLN A 237 51.53 9.34 -17.76
CA GLN A 237 52.34 8.85 -16.64
C GLN A 237 53.44 7.88 -17.08
N ASN A 238 53.19 7.09 -18.14
CA ASN A 238 54.12 6.09 -18.66
C ASN A 238 55.14 6.66 -19.67
N GLN A 239 54.97 7.90 -20.16
CA GLN A 239 55.86 8.57 -21.11
C GLN A 239 56.54 9.81 -20.48
N PRO A 240 57.84 9.76 -20.15
CA PRO A 240 58.49 10.83 -19.39
C PRO A 240 58.68 12.15 -20.16
N ASP A 241 58.75 12.12 -21.50
CA ASP A 241 58.88 13.33 -22.33
C ASP A 241 57.63 14.22 -22.26
N ASP A 242 56.46 13.63 -21.96
CA ASP A 242 55.18 14.33 -21.91
C ASP A 242 54.89 14.98 -20.55
N TYR A 243 55.72 14.76 -19.52
CA TYR A 243 55.49 15.28 -18.16
C TYR A 243 55.40 16.81 -18.09
N VAL A 244 56.22 17.52 -18.87
CA VAL A 244 56.21 18.99 -18.88
C VAL A 244 54.91 19.52 -19.49
N PHE A 245 54.48 18.94 -20.60
CA PHE A 245 53.23 19.29 -21.27
C PHE A 245 52.01 18.93 -20.40
N TRP A 246 52.03 17.74 -19.78
CA TRP A 246 50.98 17.28 -18.87
C TRP A 246 50.82 18.20 -17.65
N ASN A 247 51.91 18.58 -17.01
CA ASN A 247 51.90 19.49 -15.87
C ASN A 247 51.43 20.90 -16.25
N TYR A 248 51.64 21.32 -17.50
CA TYR A 248 51.10 22.58 -18.03
C TYR A 248 49.59 22.48 -18.27
N LEU A 249 49.13 21.41 -18.93
CA LEU A 249 47.73 21.14 -19.24
C LEU A 249 46.88 21.04 -17.97
N THR A 250 47.34 20.26 -16.98
CA THR A 250 46.65 20.07 -15.69
C THR A 250 46.56 21.35 -14.85
N LYS A 251 47.42 22.35 -15.09
CA LYS A 251 47.33 23.63 -14.38
C LYS A 251 46.14 24.47 -14.85
N GLY A 252 45.82 24.45 -16.14
CA GLY A 252 44.82 25.34 -16.72
C GLY A 252 43.54 24.68 -17.22
N ILE A 253 43.24 23.44 -16.79
CA ILE A 253 41.95 22.77 -17.00
C ILE A 253 41.43 22.22 -15.66
N GLU A 254 40.17 22.50 -15.34
CA GLU A 254 39.44 21.93 -14.20
C GLU A 254 38.20 21.19 -14.71
N ILE A 255 38.05 19.92 -14.33
CA ILE A 255 36.95 19.06 -14.79
C ILE A 255 36.04 18.71 -13.61
N TYR A 256 34.75 19.00 -13.76
CA TYR A 256 33.70 18.67 -12.80
C TYR A 256 32.75 17.66 -13.46
N SER A 257 32.70 16.44 -12.92
CA SER A 257 32.02 15.28 -13.51
C SER A 257 30.71 14.95 -12.76
N PRO A 258 29.55 15.44 -13.24
CA PRO A 258 28.23 15.17 -12.65
C PRO A 258 27.55 13.87 -13.07
N LEU A 259 27.88 13.31 -14.23
CA LEU A 259 27.08 12.24 -14.86
C LEU A 259 27.78 10.87 -14.90
N ALA A 260 29.12 10.84 -14.81
CA ALA A 260 29.85 9.59 -14.80
C ALA A 260 29.88 8.95 -13.40
N THR A 261 29.16 7.84 -13.23
CA THR A 261 28.97 7.13 -11.95
C THR A 261 29.80 5.84 -11.83
N ALA A 262 30.38 5.32 -12.92
CA ALA A 262 31.19 4.08 -12.85
C ALA A 262 32.36 4.19 -11.84
N ASP A 263 32.64 3.12 -11.09
CA ASP A 263 33.75 3.08 -10.13
C ASP A 263 35.10 3.25 -10.85
N LYS A 264 35.97 4.09 -10.30
CA LYS A 264 37.33 4.36 -10.80
C LYS A 264 38.10 3.07 -11.01
N LYS A 265 37.95 2.08 -10.14
CA LYS A 265 38.65 0.78 -10.29
C LYS A 265 38.27 0.02 -11.56
N PHE A 266 37.02 0.14 -12.03
CA PHE A 266 36.60 -0.49 -13.28
C PHE A 266 37.09 0.28 -14.49
N LEU A 267 37.07 1.61 -14.44
CA LEU A 267 37.62 2.48 -15.48
C LEU A 267 39.12 2.27 -15.69
N LEU A 268 39.86 1.92 -14.63
CA LEU A 268 41.30 1.68 -14.70
C LEU A 268 41.70 0.22 -14.99
N ARG A 269 40.76 -0.73 -15.04
CA ARG A 269 41.09 -2.18 -15.06
C ARG A 269 41.80 -2.64 -16.34
N GLU A 270 41.65 -1.92 -17.44
CA GLU A 270 42.32 -2.17 -18.72
C GLU A 270 43.66 -1.43 -18.83
N ILE A 271 44.00 -0.58 -17.87
CA ILE A 271 45.17 0.28 -17.90
C ILE A 271 46.31 -0.40 -17.14
N SER A 272 47.47 -0.53 -17.80
CA SER A 272 48.68 -1.10 -17.19
C SER A 272 49.08 -0.29 -15.95
N ALA A 273 49.39 -0.98 -14.85
CA ALA A 273 49.92 -0.33 -13.65
C ALA A 273 51.16 0.51 -14.01
N PRO A 274 51.32 1.71 -13.42
CA PRO A 274 52.45 2.59 -13.75
C PRO A 274 53.77 1.86 -13.52
N LYS A 275 54.65 1.85 -14.53
CA LYS A 275 55.94 1.14 -14.48
C LYS A 275 56.94 1.78 -13.51
N HIS A 276 56.70 3.02 -13.10
CA HIS A 276 57.55 3.79 -12.19
C HIS A 276 56.70 4.33 -11.02
N SER A 277 57.01 3.91 -9.79
CA SER A 277 56.32 4.33 -8.56
C SER A 277 56.83 5.66 -7.99
N ASP A 278 57.95 6.16 -8.52
CA ASP A 278 58.73 7.22 -7.87
C ASP A 278 58.77 8.47 -8.77
N THR A 279 57.67 9.21 -8.83
CA THR A 279 57.65 10.55 -9.46
C THR A 279 56.94 11.55 -8.55
N HIS A 280 57.72 12.20 -7.69
CA HIS A 280 57.28 13.36 -6.88
C HIS A 280 56.91 14.60 -7.73
N SER A 281 56.96 14.52 -9.07
CA SER A 281 56.76 15.63 -10.01
C SER A 281 55.56 15.50 -10.96
N PHE A 282 54.77 14.42 -10.89
CA PHE A 282 53.60 14.22 -11.76
C PHE A 282 52.33 14.76 -11.10
N ASN A 283 51.69 15.76 -11.72
CA ASN A 283 50.40 16.27 -11.24
C ASN A 283 49.26 15.38 -11.74
N SER A 284 48.44 14.88 -10.82
CA SER A 284 47.20 14.17 -11.19
C SER A 284 46.23 15.11 -11.91
N LEU A 285 45.39 14.56 -12.78
CA LEU A 285 44.32 15.30 -13.43
C LEU A 285 43.44 16.04 -12.40
N LYS A 286 43.19 17.33 -12.63
CA LYS A 286 42.27 18.14 -11.83
C LYS A 286 40.82 17.78 -12.15
N LEU A 287 40.38 16.64 -11.64
CA LEU A 287 39.02 16.13 -11.81
C LEU A 287 38.31 15.94 -10.45
N ILE A 288 37.11 16.50 -10.33
CA ILE A 288 36.20 16.32 -9.19
C ILE A 288 34.94 15.61 -9.68
N ARG A 289 34.54 14.56 -8.98
CA ARG A 289 33.24 13.90 -9.18
C ARG A 289 32.26 14.47 -8.17
N THR A 290 31.19 15.07 -8.67
CA THR A 290 30.11 15.62 -7.83
C THR A 290 28.94 14.65 -7.69
N ILE A 291 29.10 13.40 -8.13
CA ILE A 291 28.10 12.34 -8.02
C ILE A 291 28.73 11.11 -7.37
N SER A 292 27.93 10.37 -6.61
CA SER A 292 28.35 9.11 -5.98
C SER A 292 28.63 8.02 -7.02
N ASP A 293 29.45 7.05 -6.63
CA ASP A 293 29.82 5.93 -7.49
C ASP A 293 28.79 4.78 -7.44
N ASP A 294 28.77 3.99 -8.51
CA ASP A 294 27.88 2.83 -8.68
C ASP A 294 28.05 1.77 -7.57
N THR A 295 29.25 1.62 -7.01
CA THR A 295 29.51 0.69 -5.90
C THR A 295 28.74 1.09 -4.65
N THR A 296 28.59 2.39 -4.41
CA THR A 296 27.78 2.91 -3.31
C THR A 296 26.31 2.70 -3.55
N MET A 297 25.82 2.97 -4.76
CA MET A 297 24.41 2.69 -5.11
C MET A 297 24.08 1.20 -4.93
N ALA A 298 24.95 0.32 -5.43
CA ALA A 298 24.78 -1.13 -5.31
C ALA A 298 24.76 -1.59 -3.85
N ARG A 299 25.62 -1.01 -2.99
CA ARG A 299 25.63 -1.31 -1.54
C ARG A 299 24.30 -0.94 -0.87
N LEU A 300 23.80 0.28 -1.12
CA LEU A 300 22.53 0.75 -0.55
C LEU A 300 21.36 -0.12 -0.98
N LEU A 301 21.30 -0.49 -2.26
CA LEU A 301 20.26 -1.38 -2.78
C LEU A 301 20.34 -2.77 -2.14
N LEU A 302 21.54 -3.35 -2.01
CA LEU A 302 21.72 -4.66 -1.37
C LEU A 302 21.33 -4.65 0.12
N ASP A 303 21.61 -3.56 0.84
CA ASP A 303 21.22 -3.40 2.24
C ASP A 303 19.70 -3.26 2.39
N GLU A 304 19.02 -2.54 1.50
CA GLU A 304 17.55 -2.45 1.47
C GLU A 304 16.89 -3.77 1.05
N LEU A 305 17.45 -4.47 0.07
CA LEU A 305 16.97 -5.81 -0.31
C LEU A 305 17.05 -6.78 0.87
N LYS A 306 18.10 -6.69 1.69
CA LYS A 306 18.22 -7.50 2.91
C LYS A 306 17.11 -7.20 3.92
N LEU A 307 16.70 -5.93 4.07
CA LEU A 307 15.56 -5.55 4.93
C LEU A 307 14.23 -6.12 4.41
N ARG A 308 14.15 -6.43 3.12
CA ARG A 308 12.99 -7.08 2.46
C ARG A 308 13.18 -8.58 2.25
N HIS A 309 14.04 -9.21 3.05
CA HIS A 309 14.29 -10.66 3.02
C HIS A 309 14.88 -11.18 1.70
N VAL A 310 15.71 -10.38 1.01
CA VAL A 310 16.45 -10.78 -0.19
C VAL A 310 17.95 -10.51 0.03
N ASP A 311 18.71 -11.56 0.35
CA ASP A 311 20.16 -11.50 0.56
C ASP A 311 20.90 -12.52 -0.35
N PRO A 312 21.32 -12.11 -1.57
CA PRO A 312 22.09 -12.97 -2.46
C PRO A 312 23.49 -13.29 -1.89
N THR A 313 24.01 -12.47 -0.96
CA THR A 313 25.34 -12.71 -0.37
C THR A 313 25.33 -13.89 0.61
N ALA A 314 24.19 -14.13 1.28
CA ALA A 314 24.01 -15.30 2.14
C ALA A 314 24.09 -16.58 1.29
N GLY A 315 23.43 -16.59 0.13
CA GLY A 315 23.49 -17.69 -0.83
C GLY A 315 24.90 -17.90 -1.40
N ALA A 316 25.58 -16.83 -1.84
CA ALA A 316 26.91 -16.92 -2.46
C ALA A 316 27.99 -17.54 -1.55
N ARG A 317 27.77 -17.55 -0.24
CA ARG A 317 28.69 -18.15 0.75
C ARG A 317 28.58 -19.65 0.87
N CYS A 318 27.57 -20.25 0.27
CA CYS A 318 27.48 -21.70 0.19
C CYS A 318 28.68 -22.30 -0.55
N LEU A 319 29.11 -23.48 -0.07
CA LEU A 319 30.21 -24.24 -0.67
C LEU A 319 29.94 -24.56 -2.15
N THR A 320 28.73 -25.02 -2.46
CA THR A 320 28.25 -25.21 -3.84
C THR A 320 26.78 -24.79 -3.97
N PRO A 321 26.33 -24.34 -5.16
CA PRO A 321 24.90 -24.06 -5.42
C PRO A 321 24.00 -25.30 -5.37
N ASP A 322 24.58 -26.50 -5.49
CA ASP A 322 23.85 -27.77 -5.47
C ASP A 322 23.64 -28.29 -4.04
N ASP A 323 24.46 -27.86 -3.09
CA ASP A 323 24.34 -28.17 -1.66
C ASP A 323 23.48 -27.15 -0.88
N GLU A 324 22.64 -26.37 -1.57
CA GLU A 324 21.83 -25.30 -0.96
C GLU A 324 21.01 -25.80 0.25
N HIS A 325 20.48 -27.02 0.16
CA HIS A 325 19.75 -27.68 1.25
C HIS A 325 20.59 -27.93 2.51
N LYS A 326 21.92 -28.07 2.39
CA LYS A 326 22.84 -28.26 3.52
C LYS A 326 23.20 -26.94 4.20
N CYS A 327 23.31 -25.86 3.42
CA CYS A 327 23.56 -24.52 3.95
C CYS A 327 22.39 -23.99 4.77
N PHE A 328 21.17 -24.26 4.32
CA PHE A 328 19.94 -23.71 4.89
C PHE A 328 19.00 -24.87 5.25
N PRO A 329 19.16 -25.49 6.43
CA PRO A 329 18.28 -26.57 6.86
C PRO A 329 16.81 -26.09 6.93
N GLU A 330 15.89 -27.02 6.65
CA GLU A 330 14.44 -26.79 6.40
C GLU A 330 13.80 -25.76 7.35
N GLY A 331 13.66 -24.51 6.86
CA GLY A 331 13.06 -23.40 7.60
C GLY A 331 13.71 -22.02 7.35
N GLU A 332 14.99 -21.98 6.98
CA GLU A 332 15.78 -20.73 6.83
C GLU A 332 15.91 -20.18 5.40
N TRP A 333 15.28 -20.84 4.42
CA TRP A 333 15.24 -20.51 2.98
C TRP A 333 14.73 -19.10 2.64
N ARG A 334 14.30 -18.32 3.64
CA ARG A 334 13.51 -17.11 3.39
C ARG A 334 14.35 -15.95 2.86
N ASN A 335 15.66 -15.93 3.16
CA ASN A 335 16.49 -14.76 2.87
C ASN A 335 17.53 -15.00 1.77
N ALA A 336 17.97 -16.24 1.51
CA ALA A 336 19.00 -16.53 0.51
C ALA A 336 18.40 -16.57 -0.91
N ASN A 337 17.89 -15.45 -1.39
CA ASN A 337 17.25 -15.35 -2.70
C ASN A 337 18.22 -14.89 -3.79
N ARG A 338 18.03 -15.38 -5.02
CA ARG A 338 18.77 -14.91 -6.21
C ARG A 338 18.24 -13.54 -6.64
N ILE A 339 19.08 -12.75 -7.29
CA ILE A 339 18.66 -11.49 -7.92
C ILE A 339 18.80 -11.59 -9.43
N ALA A 340 17.85 -10.98 -10.15
CA ALA A 340 17.95 -10.81 -11.60
C ALA A 340 18.27 -9.36 -11.93
N LEU A 341 19.37 -9.12 -12.62
CA LEU A 341 19.76 -7.80 -13.11
C LEU A 341 19.52 -7.74 -14.62
N ILE A 342 18.70 -6.80 -15.03
CA ILE A 342 18.31 -6.59 -16.43
C ILE A 342 18.89 -5.26 -16.85
N SER A 343 19.74 -5.24 -17.86
CA SER A 343 20.41 -4.01 -18.29
C SER A 343 20.50 -3.81 -19.79
N GLU A 344 20.68 -2.57 -20.20
CA GLU A 344 21.08 -2.25 -21.58
C GLU A 344 22.43 -2.91 -21.90
N TRP A 345 22.53 -3.60 -23.04
CA TRP A 345 23.73 -4.36 -23.42
C TRP A 345 24.83 -3.48 -24.06
N ASP A 346 24.44 -2.34 -24.63
CA ASP A 346 25.21 -1.43 -25.47
C ASP A 346 25.79 -0.28 -24.64
N SER A 347 25.11 0.09 -23.55
CA SER A 347 25.59 1.10 -22.59
C SER A 347 26.73 0.58 -21.70
N PHE A 348 27.87 1.28 -21.71
CA PHE A 348 28.99 1.01 -20.81
C PHE A 348 28.60 1.15 -19.34
N TYR A 349 27.81 2.19 -19.01
CA TYR A 349 27.29 2.43 -17.66
C TYR A 349 26.53 1.20 -17.13
N SER A 350 25.58 0.69 -17.92
CA SER A 350 24.74 -0.44 -17.56
C SER A 350 25.58 -1.71 -17.29
N ARG A 351 26.62 -1.95 -18.12
CA ARG A 351 27.56 -3.06 -17.91
C ARG A 351 28.42 -2.88 -16.66
N ALA A 352 28.91 -1.66 -16.41
CA ALA A 352 29.75 -1.34 -15.26
C ALA A 352 28.98 -1.50 -13.94
N LEU A 353 27.73 -1.04 -13.90
CA LEU A 353 26.86 -1.13 -12.73
C LEU A 353 26.60 -2.58 -12.32
N ILE A 354 26.35 -3.50 -13.27
CA ILE A 354 26.24 -4.94 -12.97
C ILE A 354 27.52 -5.48 -12.31
N GLN A 355 28.70 -5.05 -12.77
CA GLN A 355 29.96 -5.47 -12.16
C GLN A 355 30.12 -4.93 -10.73
N SER A 356 29.67 -3.71 -10.48
CA SER A 356 29.63 -3.13 -9.13
C SER A 356 28.78 -3.97 -8.17
N PHE A 357 27.62 -4.47 -8.61
CA PHE A 357 26.80 -5.41 -7.83
C PHE A 357 27.53 -6.72 -7.54
N ARG A 358 28.12 -7.36 -8.56
CA ARG A 358 28.85 -8.63 -8.39
C ARG A 358 30.00 -8.49 -7.41
N LYS A 359 30.80 -7.44 -7.57
CA LYS A 359 31.91 -7.12 -6.67
C LYS A 359 31.41 -6.87 -5.25
N LYS A 360 30.32 -6.13 -5.06
CA LYS A 360 29.84 -5.83 -3.71
C LYS A 360 29.27 -7.04 -2.98
N ILE A 361 28.72 -8.00 -3.72
CA ILE A 361 28.30 -9.31 -3.20
C ILE A 361 29.51 -10.16 -2.80
N ALA A 362 30.61 -10.10 -3.57
CA ALA A 362 31.87 -10.77 -3.27
C ALA A 362 32.60 -10.16 -2.07
N GLU A 363 32.60 -8.83 -1.94
CA GLU A 363 33.37 -8.04 -0.97
C GLU A 363 32.45 -7.47 0.14
N ARG A 364 32.12 -8.29 1.14
CA ARG A 364 31.47 -7.83 2.39
C ARG A 364 32.54 -7.61 3.47
N PRO A 365 32.57 -6.46 4.16
CA PRO A 365 33.66 -6.07 5.07
C PRO A 365 33.86 -7.03 6.27
N THR A 366 32.85 -7.83 6.59
CA THR A 366 32.86 -8.76 7.72
C THR A 366 33.44 -10.15 7.39
N PHE A 367 33.74 -10.46 6.12
CA PHE A 367 34.12 -11.81 5.68
C PHE A 367 35.18 -11.77 4.58
N GLU A 368 35.85 -12.91 4.33
CA GLU A 368 36.82 -13.04 3.24
C GLU A 368 36.18 -12.85 1.85
N PRO A 369 36.90 -12.27 0.87
CA PRO A 369 36.40 -12.06 -0.47
C PRO A 369 36.06 -13.40 -1.16
N LEU A 370 34.88 -13.46 -1.79
CA LEU A 370 34.45 -14.65 -2.54
C LEU A 370 34.93 -14.60 -3.99
N GLY A 371 35.28 -15.77 -4.55
CA GLY A 371 35.53 -15.92 -5.98
C GLY A 371 34.25 -15.69 -6.81
N MET A 372 34.40 -15.13 -8.01
CA MET A 372 33.25 -14.79 -8.88
C MET A 372 32.43 -16.02 -9.29
N ASP A 373 33.05 -17.19 -9.38
CA ASP A 373 32.38 -18.46 -9.69
C ASP A 373 31.28 -18.80 -8.69
N ARG A 374 31.42 -18.34 -7.43
CA ARG A 374 30.40 -18.51 -6.38
C ARG A 374 29.31 -17.46 -6.42
N VAL A 375 29.57 -16.28 -6.99
CA VAL A 375 28.63 -15.16 -7.05
C VAL A 375 27.69 -15.29 -8.26
N ASP A 376 28.20 -15.75 -9.40
CA ASP A 376 27.46 -15.81 -10.66
C ASP A 376 26.17 -16.64 -10.61
N PRO A 377 26.07 -17.76 -9.87
CA PRO A 377 24.81 -18.49 -9.70
C PRO A 377 23.72 -17.74 -8.92
N TRP A 378 24.07 -16.65 -8.23
CA TRP A 378 23.17 -15.84 -7.39
C TRP A 378 22.79 -14.50 -8.02
N VAL A 379 23.52 -14.08 -9.05
CA VAL A 379 23.29 -12.84 -9.81
C VAL A 379 23.00 -13.19 -11.27
N LEU A 380 21.73 -13.41 -11.57
CA LEU A 380 21.28 -13.70 -12.93
C LEU A 380 21.33 -12.42 -13.76
N ARG A 381 21.94 -12.49 -14.94
CA ARG A 381 22.16 -11.34 -15.82
C ARG A 381 21.34 -11.50 -17.08
N PHE A 382 20.57 -10.49 -17.42
CA PHE A 382 19.83 -10.39 -18.66
C PHE A 382 20.08 -9.04 -19.29
N SER A 383 19.94 -8.96 -20.61
CA SER A 383 20.20 -7.72 -21.31
C SER A 383 19.22 -7.46 -22.45
N TYR A 384 19.03 -6.19 -22.77
CA TYR A 384 18.21 -5.70 -23.86
C TYR A 384 18.93 -4.56 -24.62
N LEU A 385 18.42 -4.21 -25.80
CA LEU A 385 18.90 -3.10 -26.63
C LEU A 385 18.14 -1.81 -26.30
N ARG A 386 18.84 -0.66 -26.25
CA ARG A 386 18.18 0.64 -26.09
C ARG A 386 17.22 0.94 -27.26
N GLY A 387 16.17 1.71 -26.98
CA GLY A 387 15.16 2.11 -27.96
C GLY A 387 14.14 1.01 -28.25
N LEU A 388 13.53 0.44 -27.22
CA LEU A 388 12.62 -0.70 -27.31
C LEU A 388 11.28 -0.35 -27.98
N ASP A 389 10.90 0.92 -27.92
CA ASP A 389 9.70 1.46 -28.57
C ASP A 389 9.79 1.43 -30.11
N GLY A 390 11.00 1.40 -30.67
CA GLY A 390 11.25 1.41 -32.11
C GLY A 390 11.05 2.78 -32.77
N HIS A 391 11.00 3.87 -31.99
CA HIS A 391 10.81 5.21 -32.53
C HIS A 391 12.13 5.81 -33.02
N LEU A 392 12.20 6.13 -34.31
CA LEU A 392 13.35 6.80 -34.90
C LEU A 392 13.20 8.33 -34.80
N PRO A 393 14.31 9.09 -34.75
CA PRO A 393 14.28 10.54 -34.62
C PRO A 393 13.41 11.27 -35.67
N GLU A 394 13.34 10.75 -36.90
CA GLU A 394 12.58 11.35 -38.01
C GLU A 394 11.05 11.22 -37.86
N ASP A 395 10.56 10.19 -37.14
CA ASP A 395 9.13 9.89 -36.99
C ASP A 395 8.39 10.94 -36.14
N THR A 396 9.10 11.62 -35.24
CA THR A 396 8.55 12.69 -34.40
C THR A 396 8.19 13.94 -35.20
N ILE A 397 8.91 14.19 -36.29
CA ILE A 397 8.76 15.37 -37.14
C ILE A 397 7.60 15.17 -38.12
N ALA A 398 7.49 13.97 -38.73
CA ALA A 398 6.41 13.64 -39.66
C ALA A 398 4.99 13.68 -39.03
N LYS A 399 4.89 13.44 -37.71
CA LYS A 399 3.62 13.55 -36.96
C LYS A 399 3.17 14.99 -36.71
N THR A 400 4.08 15.97 -36.77
CA THR A 400 3.75 17.38 -36.54
C THR A 400 3.04 17.98 -37.76
N GLU A 401 3.27 17.44 -38.96
CA GLU A 401 2.62 17.87 -40.21
C GLU A 401 1.25 17.21 -40.45
N LYS A 402 0.93 16.11 -39.74
CA LYS A 402 -0.32 15.32 -39.94
C LYS A 402 -1.39 15.50 -38.86
N LYS A 403 -1.39 16.59 -38.09
CA LYS A 403 -2.50 16.91 -37.16
C LYS A 403 -3.58 17.78 -37.82
N THR A 404 -4.21 17.24 -38.85
CA THR A 404 -5.56 17.64 -39.29
C THR A 404 -6.30 16.37 -39.70
N ASP A 405 -6.73 15.57 -38.73
CA ASP A 405 -7.93 14.74 -38.92
C ASP A 405 -8.53 14.30 -37.59
N ASN A 406 -9.85 14.32 -37.55
CA ASN A 406 -10.72 14.17 -36.40
C ASN A 406 -10.53 12.83 -35.67
N THR A 407 -10.24 12.88 -34.37
CA THR A 407 -10.17 11.71 -33.49
C THR A 407 -11.57 11.15 -33.21
N ARG A 408 -11.97 10.14 -33.99
CA ARG A 408 -12.92 9.13 -33.51
C ARG A 408 -12.17 8.27 -32.49
N LEU A 409 -12.74 8.14 -31.29
CA LEU A 409 -12.32 7.17 -30.27
C LEU A 409 -12.72 5.76 -30.75
N ASP A 410 -11.94 5.20 -31.68
CA ASP A 410 -11.97 3.75 -31.88
C ASP A 410 -11.23 3.10 -30.71
N LEU A 411 -11.91 2.21 -29.98
CA LEU A 411 -11.25 1.30 -29.06
C LEU A 411 -10.28 0.46 -29.89
N ASP A 412 -8.99 0.74 -29.73
CA ASP A 412 -7.92 0.06 -30.44
C ASP A 412 -7.83 -1.41 -30.00
N LEU A 413 -8.54 -2.28 -30.73
CA LEU A 413 -8.44 -3.75 -30.67
C LEU A 413 -7.25 -4.25 -31.49
N SER A 414 -6.15 -3.48 -31.55
CA SER A 414 -4.93 -3.89 -32.23
C SER A 414 -4.44 -5.26 -31.70
N PRO A 415 -3.98 -6.16 -32.59
CA PRO A 415 -3.51 -7.49 -32.21
C PRO A 415 -2.29 -7.40 -31.27
N LEU A 416 -2.03 -8.50 -30.54
CA LEU A 416 -0.81 -8.68 -29.75
C LEU A 416 0.42 -8.18 -30.52
N GLU A 417 1.34 -7.54 -29.79
CA GLU A 417 2.63 -7.01 -30.22
C GLU A 417 3.22 -7.75 -31.43
N LYS A 418 3.58 -6.99 -32.47
CA LYS A 418 4.18 -7.52 -33.69
C LYS A 418 5.63 -7.93 -33.42
N SER A 419 6.04 -9.07 -33.99
CA SER A 419 7.44 -9.53 -33.97
C SER A 419 8.26 -9.00 -35.17
N ASP A 420 7.63 -8.19 -36.02
CA ASP A 420 8.22 -7.53 -37.19
C ASP A 420 8.21 -6.00 -37.03
N GLY A 421 9.22 -5.33 -37.61
CA GLY A 421 9.38 -3.88 -37.56
C GLY A 421 10.42 -3.40 -36.56
N ASN A 422 10.39 -2.10 -36.26
CA ASN A 422 11.39 -1.45 -35.39
C ASN A 422 11.13 -1.69 -33.90
N SER A 423 9.89 -1.97 -33.52
CA SER A 423 9.50 -2.18 -32.13
C SER A 423 10.04 -3.51 -31.60
N GLN A 424 10.65 -3.49 -30.41
CA GLN A 424 11.26 -4.67 -29.79
C GLN A 424 10.44 -5.22 -28.61
N LEU A 425 9.16 -4.86 -28.52
CA LEU A 425 8.29 -5.24 -27.40
C LEU A 425 8.10 -6.78 -27.29
N ASP A 426 8.12 -7.51 -28.41
CA ASP A 426 8.07 -8.98 -28.40
C ASP A 426 9.31 -9.58 -27.69
N TYR A 427 10.51 -9.02 -27.89
CA TYR A 427 11.70 -9.45 -27.15
C TYR A 427 11.56 -9.23 -25.65
N LEU A 428 10.96 -8.11 -25.22
CA LEU A 428 10.71 -7.84 -23.80
C LEU A 428 9.76 -8.87 -23.19
N ARG A 429 8.69 -9.23 -23.91
CA ARG A 429 7.74 -10.22 -23.44
C ARG A 429 8.37 -11.61 -23.32
N ARG A 430 9.14 -12.03 -24.34
CA ARG A 430 9.91 -13.28 -24.31
C ARG A 430 10.94 -13.29 -23.19
N LEU A 431 11.60 -12.14 -22.94
CA LEU A 431 12.53 -11.99 -21.83
C LEU A 431 11.83 -12.17 -20.48
N ALA A 432 10.69 -11.51 -20.26
CA ALA A 432 9.90 -11.65 -19.04
C ALA A 432 9.42 -13.10 -18.84
N GLU A 433 9.03 -13.78 -19.91
CA GLU A 433 8.66 -15.20 -19.87
C GLU A 433 9.87 -16.10 -19.56
N HIS A 434 11.03 -15.83 -20.16
CA HIS A 434 12.25 -16.57 -19.92
C HIS A 434 12.70 -16.47 -18.46
N ILE A 435 12.70 -15.27 -17.88
CA ILE A 435 13.04 -15.06 -16.47
C ILE A 435 12.05 -15.80 -15.56
N SER A 436 10.75 -15.76 -15.89
CA SER A 436 9.72 -16.48 -15.15
C SER A 436 9.90 -18.01 -15.22
N MET A 437 10.31 -18.55 -16.39
CA MET A 437 10.60 -19.97 -16.54
C MET A 437 11.84 -20.38 -15.75
N GLN A 438 12.90 -19.57 -15.73
CA GLN A 438 14.09 -19.84 -14.93
C GLN A 438 13.79 -19.82 -13.42
N ASP A 439 13.02 -18.83 -12.93
CA ASP A 439 12.57 -18.78 -11.53
C ASP A 439 11.80 -20.04 -11.13
N LYS A 440 10.88 -20.50 -11.98
CA LYS A 440 10.15 -21.75 -11.78
C LYS A 440 11.06 -22.97 -11.79
N ALA A 441 12.06 -23.02 -12.68
CA ALA A 441 13.00 -24.13 -12.76
C ALA A 441 13.83 -24.28 -11.47
N TYR A 442 14.34 -23.16 -10.91
CA TYR A 442 15.06 -23.18 -9.63
C TYR A 442 14.17 -23.70 -8.49
N ARG A 443 12.95 -23.19 -8.40
CA ARG A 443 11.99 -23.58 -7.36
C ARG A 443 11.57 -25.05 -7.47
N ASN A 444 11.33 -25.54 -8.69
CA ASN A 444 11.01 -26.94 -8.93
C ASN A 444 12.17 -27.87 -8.56
N ALA A 445 13.40 -27.40 -8.68
CA ALA A 445 14.60 -28.11 -8.22
C ALA A 445 14.83 -28.03 -6.70
N GLY A 446 13.90 -27.40 -5.95
CA GLY A 446 14.05 -27.20 -4.51
C GLY A 446 15.07 -26.13 -4.12
N LYS A 447 15.55 -25.31 -5.08
CA LYS A 447 16.54 -24.24 -4.86
C LYS A 447 15.84 -22.89 -4.66
N SER A 448 16.53 -21.91 -4.09
CA SER A 448 15.96 -20.55 -3.90
C SER A 448 15.67 -19.86 -5.23
N GLY A 449 14.47 -19.31 -5.36
CA GLY A 449 14.09 -18.58 -6.56
C GLY A 449 14.73 -17.19 -6.66
N ILE A 450 14.25 -16.42 -7.62
CA ILE A 450 14.53 -15.00 -7.78
C ILE A 450 13.69 -14.24 -6.74
N GLY A 451 14.31 -13.49 -5.83
CA GLY A 451 13.61 -12.66 -4.85
C GLY A 451 13.38 -11.22 -5.30
N ALA A 452 14.34 -10.67 -6.05
CA ALA A 452 14.28 -9.31 -6.55
C ALA A 452 14.77 -9.19 -7.99
N ILE A 453 14.24 -8.21 -8.71
CA ILE A 453 14.56 -7.90 -10.10
C ILE A 453 14.99 -6.43 -10.19
N GLY A 454 16.23 -6.20 -10.60
CA GLY A 454 16.80 -4.89 -10.84
C GLY A 454 16.70 -4.54 -12.32
N VAL A 455 16.06 -3.42 -12.65
CA VAL A 455 16.03 -2.86 -14.00
C VAL A 455 17.01 -1.69 -14.03
N LEU A 456 18.13 -1.88 -14.73
CA LEU A 456 19.25 -0.96 -14.78
C LEU A 456 19.37 -0.41 -16.19
N GLY A 457 19.49 0.90 -16.34
CA GLY A 457 19.57 1.54 -17.65
C GLY A 457 19.73 3.04 -17.51
N LEU A 458 20.04 3.71 -18.61
CA LEU A 458 20.00 5.17 -18.68
C LEU A 458 18.63 5.61 -19.21
N ASP A 459 18.05 4.89 -20.17
CA ASP A 459 16.81 5.30 -20.81
C ASP A 459 15.58 4.99 -19.95
N THR A 460 14.90 6.05 -19.50
CA THR A 460 13.72 5.90 -18.64
C THR A 460 12.50 5.39 -19.40
N TYR A 461 12.39 5.65 -20.71
CA TYR A 461 11.28 5.10 -21.51
C TYR A 461 11.36 3.57 -21.57
N ASP A 462 12.56 3.05 -21.84
CA ASP A 462 12.84 1.63 -21.84
C ASP A 462 12.64 0.99 -20.47
N LYS A 463 13.12 1.64 -19.39
CA LYS A 463 12.88 1.16 -18.01
C LYS A 463 11.39 0.94 -17.73
N LEU A 464 10.53 1.88 -18.12
CA LEU A 464 9.09 1.78 -17.89
C LEU A 464 8.46 0.61 -18.65
N LEU A 465 8.87 0.39 -19.91
CA LEU A 465 8.41 -0.75 -20.71
C LEU A 465 8.87 -2.10 -20.14
N VAL A 466 10.13 -2.18 -19.72
CA VAL A 466 10.70 -3.37 -19.07
C VAL A 466 9.95 -3.68 -17.76
N LEU A 467 9.72 -2.67 -16.92
CA LEU A 467 8.95 -2.81 -15.68
C LEU A 467 7.51 -3.27 -15.94
N GLN A 468 6.87 -2.72 -16.98
CA GLN A 468 5.50 -3.10 -17.37
C GLN A 468 5.44 -4.58 -17.77
N ALA A 469 6.36 -5.05 -18.63
CA ALA A 469 6.43 -6.44 -19.05
C ALA A 469 6.67 -7.40 -17.87
N LEU A 470 7.61 -7.06 -16.98
CA LEU A 470 7.99 -7.92 -15.86
C LEU A 470 6.94 -7.95 -14.75
N LYS A 471 6.40 -6.80 -14.33
CA LYS A 471 5.38 -6.75 -13.26
C LYS A 471 4.11 -7.47 -13.67
N ASN A 472 3.72 -7.39 -14.94
CA ASN A 472 2.59 -8.16 -15.46
C ASN A 472 2.82 -9.68 -15.36
N ARG A 473 4.05 -10.16 -15.60
CA ARG A 473 4.38 -11.60 -15.55
C ARG A 473 4.72 -12.11 -14.15
N MET A 474 5.38 -11.29 -13.34
CA MET A 474 5.94 -11.62 -12.03
C MET A 474 5.61 -10.50 -11.01
N PRO A 475 4.34 -10.33 -10.63
CA PRO A 475 3.91 -9.18 -9.82
C PRO A 475 4.34 -9.26 -8.35
N ASN A 476 4.74 -10.44 -7.84
CA ASN A 476 5.08 -10.66 -6.43
C ASN A 476 6.60 -10.56 -6.13
N LYS A 477 7.36 -9.87 -6.98
CA LYS A 477 8.82 -9.70 -6.80
C LYS A 477 9.13 -8.29 -6.33
N VAL A 478 10.24 -8.13 -5.61
CA VAL A 478 10.76 -6.81 -5.28
C VAL A 478 11.42 -6.23 -6.53
N TYR A 479 11.02 -5.04 -6.95
CA TYR A 479 11.62 -4.35 -8.09
C TYR A 479 12.49 -3.20 -7.59
N PHE A 480 13.66 -3.04 -8.20
CA PHE A 480 14.53 -1.91 -7.90
C PHE A 480 15.21 -1.35 -9.15
N SER A 481 15.64 -0.09 -9.07
CA SER A 481 16.38 0.63 -10.11
C SER A 481 17.29 1.68 -9.48
N THR A 482 18.12 2.33 -10.29
CA THR A 482 18.87 3.53 -9.94
C THR A 482 18.20 4.78 -10.52
N ASP A 483 18.53 5.92 -9.90
CA ASP A 483 18.18 7.28 -10.28
C ASP A 483 16.69 7.61 -10.12
N LEU A 484 16.40 8.89 -9.87
CA LEU A 484 15.02 9.39 -9.75
C LEU A 484 14.67 10.14 -11.03
N ASP A 485 13.56 9.78 -11.67
CA ASP A 485 13.02 10.54 -12.80
C ASP A 485 11.52 10.80 -12.62
N ALA A 486 11.12 12.06 -12.67
CA ALA A 486 9.72 12.48 -12.57
C ALA A 486 8.78 11.80 -13.58
N ARG A 487 9.29 11.25 -14.69
CA ARG A 487 8.53 10.41 -15.64
C ARG A 487 7.93 9.17 -14.97
N MET A 488 8.58 8.63 -13.94
CA MET A 488 8.06 7.49 -13.16
C MET A 488 6.81 7.84 -12.35
N LEU A 489 6.55 9.13 -12.11
CA LEU A 489 5.37 9.64 -11.39
C LEU A 489 4.25 10.10 -12.34
N GLN A 490 4.40 9.94 -13.66
CA GLN A 490 3.38 10.33 -14.63
C GLN A 490 2.10 9.51 -14.47
N ARG A 491 0.97 10.13 -14.82
CA ARG A 491 -0.34 9.47 -14.84
C ARG A 491 -0.32 8.28 -15.79
N GLY A 492 -0.97 7.20 -15.38
CA GLY A 492 -0.97 5.93 -16.13
C GLY A 492 0.23 5.04 -15.85
N GLN A 493 1.34 5.58 -15.32
CA GLN A 493 2.53 4.78 -14.97
C GLN A 493 2.55 4.29 -13.52
N ALA A 494 1.70 4.84 -12.65
CA ALA A 494 1.66 4.50 -11.22
C ALA A 494 1.39 3.01 -10.93
N GLU A 495 0.65 2.29 -11.78
CA GLU A 495 0.49 0.83 -11.62
C GLU A 495 1.81 0.07 -11.82
N VAL A 496 2.65 0.56 -12.72
CA VAL A 496 3.95 -0.02 -13.06
C VAL A 496 5.04 0.45 -12.11
N THR A 497 5.01 1.69 -11.63
CA THR A 497 6.12 2.26 -10.83
C THR A 497 5.92 2.15 -9.32
N ARG A 498 4.70 2.00 -8.80
CA ARG A 498 4.47 1.83 -7.35
C ARG A 498 5.23 0.64 -6.75
N ASN A 499 5.73 0.80 -5.53
CA ASN A 499 6.58 -0.15 -4.80
C ASN A 499 7.92 -0.44 -5.50
N LEU A 500 8.39 0.46 -6.38
CA LEU A 500 9.72 0.42 -6.96
C LEU A 500 10.71 1.06 -5.98
N VAL A 501 11.75 0.32 -5.61
CA VAL A 501 12.84 0.81 -4.76
C VAL A 501 13.91 1.46 -5.63
N LEU A 502 14.27 2.70 -5.33
CA LEU A 502 15.24 3.49 -6.09
C LEU A 502 16.40 3.90 -5.19
N ALA A 503 17.63 3.69 -5.65
CA ALA A 503 18.79 4.34 -5.05
C ALA A 503 19.23 5.51 -5.93
N SER A 504 19.48 6.65 -5.30
CA SER A 504 19.89 7.86 -6.00
C SER A 504 20.97 8.59 -5.24
N ALA A 505 21.89 9.19 -6.00
CA ALA A 505 22.88 10.12 -5.47
C ALA A 505 22.23 11.36 -4.82
N TYR A 506 21.13 11.81 -5.42
CA TYR A 506 20.42 13.02 -5.02
C TYR A 506 18.89 12.83 -5.11
N GLY A 507 18.15 13.31 -4.12
CA GLY A 507 16.74 13.69 -4.29
C GLY A 507 16.50 14.77 -5.36
N LEU A 508 15.23 14.95 -5.72
CA LEU A 508 14.77 16.00 -6.66
C LEU A 508 14.84 17.43 -6.09
N THR A 509 14.99 17.53 -4.77
CA THR A 509 15.16 18.77 -4.03
C THR A 509 16.49 18.74 -3.28
N LEU A 510 17.24 19.83 -3.40
CA LEU A 510 18.45 20.09 -2.63
C LEU A 510 18.11 20.93 -1.40
N THR A 511 19.12 21.23 -0.58
CA THR A 511 18.92 22.14 0.55
C THR A 511 18.42 23.51 0.07
N ARG A 512 17.46 24.08 0.81
CA ARG A 512 16.88 25.38 0.47
C ARG A 512 17.93 26.49 0.32
N ALA A 513 19.03 26.39 1.05
CA ALA A 513 20.12 27.36 0.98
C ALA A 513 20.80 27.44 -0.40
N LEU A 514 20.90 26.29 -1.10
CA LEU A 514 21.46 26.19 -2.44
C LEU A 514 20.40 26.44 -3.51
N GLN A 515 19.22 25.83 -3.38
CA GLN A 515 18.21 25.83 -4.44
C GLN A 515 17.41 27.13 -4.51
N GLN A 516 17.25 27.84 -3.39
CA GLN A 516 16.63 29.18 -3.29
C GLN A 516 15.29 29.32 -4.03
N GLU A 517 15.29 30.00 -5.18
CA GLU A 517 14.12 30.28 -6.02
C GLU A 517 13.85 29.20 -7.07
N MET A 518 14.75 28.25 -7.25
CA MET A 518 14.62 27.23 -8.28
C MET A 518 13.57 26.19 -7.87
N PRO A 519 12.66 25.79 -8.77
CA PRO A 519 11.76 24.68 -8.49
C PRO A 519 12.53 23.36 -8.34
N PRO A 520 11.91 22.33 -7.73
CA PRO A 520 12.43 20.96 -7.72
C PRO A 520 12.82 20.49 -9.12
N PHE A 521 13.94 19.80 -9.23
CA PHE A 521 14.40 19.24 -10.50
C PHE A 521 13.54 18.03 -10.91
N ARG A 522 13.58 17.69 -12.21
CA ARG A 522 12.85 16.53 -12.75
C ARG A 522 13.61 15.22 -12.55
N ASP A 523 14.93 15.30 -12.39
CA ASP A 523 15.80 14.14 -12.22
C ASP A 523 16.95 14.44 -11.24
N SER A 524 17.35 13.41 -10.49
CA SER A 524 18.56 13.35 -9.68
C SER A 524 19.85 13.79 -10.39
N LEU A 525 20.02 13.48 -11.69
CA LEU A 525 21.19 13.88 -12.47
C LEU A 525 21.22 15.39 -12.75
N GLN A 526 20.06 16.06 -12.78
CA GLN A 526 20.03 17.53 -12.86
C GLN A 526 20.57 18.16 -11.59
N SER A 527 20.24 17.59 -10.42
CA SER A 527 20.77 18.03 -9.14
C SER A 527 22.30 17.94 -9.12
N SER A 528 22.89 16.86 -9.66
CA SER A 528 24.35 16.72 -9.71
C SER A 528 25.02 17.75 -10.63
N VAL A 529 24.42 18.03 -11.80
CA VAL A 529 24.90 19.06 -12.74
C VAL A 529 24.84 20.46 -12.13
N PHE A 530 23.74 20.79 -11.45
CA PHE A 530 23.59 22.05 -10.72
C PHE A 530 24.69 22.22 -9.67
N ILE A 531 24.96 21.17 -8.88
CA ILE A 531 26.05 21.15 -7.89
C ILE A 531 27.43 21.32 -8.54
N SER A 532 27.69 20.70 -9.70
CA SER A 532 28.95 20.89 -10.42
C SER A 532 29.19 22.33 -10.83
N VAL A 533 28.15 23.02 -11.29
CA VAL A 533 28.28 24.42 -11.71
C VAL A 533 28.54 25.33 -10.52
N LEU A 534 27.86 25.13 -9.40
CA LEU A 534 28.14 25.87 -8.17
C LEU A 534 29.57 25.62 -7.67
N ALA A 535 30.01 24.36 -7.66
CA ALA A 535 31.39 24.01 -7.28
C ALA A 535 32.43 24.62 -8.23
N ALA A 536 32.14 24.65 -9.54
CA ALA A 536 33.01 25.26 -10.53
C ALA A 536 33.10 26.78 -10.36
N MET A 537 32.01 27.45 -10.01
CA MET A 537 31.97 28.91 -9.83
C MET A 537 32.46 29.39 -8.46
N ALA A 538 32.61 28.49 -7.47
CA ALA A 538 33.09 28.86 -6.15
C ALA A 538 34.54 29.42 -6.22
N PRO A 539 34.89 30.46 -5.41
CA PRO A 539 36.17 31.15 -5.49
C PRO A 539 37.37 30.35 -4.93
N GLU A 540 37.12 29.26 -4.21
CA GLU A 540 38.15 28.48 -3.53
C GLU A 540 39.11 27.76 -4.49
N PRO A 541 40.36 27.50 -4.07
CA PRO A 541 41.29 26.70 -4.87
C PRO A 541 40.77 25.28 -5.08
N PHE A 542 41.16 24.69 -6.22
CA PHE A 542 40.73 23.35 -6.64
C PHE A 542 40.95 22.26 -5.58
N ASP A 543 42.06 22.30 -4.83
CA ASP A 543 42.37 21.29 -3.82
C ASP A 543 41.40 21.32 -2.63
N ALA A 544 40.91 22.51 -2.25
CA ALA A 544 39.88 22.66 -1.22
C ALA A 544 38.54 22.07 -1.70
N LYS A 545 38.16 22.38 -2.94
CA LYS A 545 36.98 21.79 -3.60
C LYS A 545 37.08 20.27 -3.67
N ARG A 546 38.24 19.74 -4.06
CA ARG A 546 38.49 18.29 -4.15
C ARG A 546 38.36 17.61 -2.80
N TRP A 547 38.83 18.23 -1.73
CA TRP A 547 38.69 17.70 -0.37
C TRP A 547 37.21 17.67 0.06
N GLN A 548 36.45 18.71 -0.24
CA GLN A 548 35.03 18.80 0.10
C GLN A 548 34.19 17.71 -0.59
N PHE A 549 34.49 17.36 -1.84
CA PHE A 549 33.77 16.31 -2.58
C PHE A 549 34.43 14.92 -2.47
N ASP A 550 35.42 14.73 -1.59
CA ASP A 550 36.03 13.42 -1.34
C ASP A 550 35.05 12.51 -0.57
N TYR A 551 34.49 11.54 -1.28
CA TYR A 551 33.53 10.56 -0.78
C TYR A 551 34.00 9.84 0.50
N SER A 552 35.31 9.62 0.67
CA SER A 552 35.86 8.87 1.81
C SER A 552 36.00 9.69 3.09
N LYS A 553 35.95 11.02 3.01
CA LYS A 553 36.32 11.92 4.12
C LYS A 553 35.24 12.92 4.50
N SER A 554 34.55 13.53 3.53
CA SER A 554 33.69 14.68 3.79
C SER A 554 32.25 14.32 4.16
N GLY A 555 31.76 13.15 3.75
CA GLY A 555 30.37 12.71 3.97
C GLY A 555 29.31 13.55 3.26
N ILE A 556 29.71 14.57 2.47
CA ILE A 556 28.79 15.54 1.86
C ILE A 556 27.91 14.89 0.77
N LEU A 557 28.49 13.92 0.05
CA LEU A 557 27.82 13.07 -0.92
C LEU A 557 27.11 11.93 -0.18
N SER A 558 25.87 12.20 0.27
CA SER A 558 25.06 11.27 1.06
C SER A 558 23.88 10.72 0.23
N PRO A 559 24.09 9.66 -0.56
CA PRO A 559 23.01 9.06 -1.35
C PRO A 559 21.92 8.46 -0.48
N SER A 560 20.71 8.41 -1.03
CA SER A 560 19.48 8.03 -0.33
C SER A 560 18.69 6.98 -1.11
N ILE A 561 17.85 6.27 -0.37
CA ILE A 561 16.92 5.27 -0.91
C ILE A 561 15.52 5.89 -0.93
N TYR A 562 14.79 5.63 -2.00
CA TYR A 562 13.42 6.08 -2.19
C TYR A 562 12.52 4.91 -2.57
N GLU A 563 11.25 5.02 -2.24
CA GLU A 563 10.19 4.16 -2.75
C GLU A 563 9.15 5.00 -3.48
N VAL A 564 8.67 4.49 -4.61
CA VAL A 564 7.65 5.18 -5.41
C VAL A 564 6.27 4.96 -4.81
N GLY A 565 5.68 6.02 -4.26
CA GLY A 565 4.31 6.05 -3.75
C GLY A 565 3.34 6.81 -4.67
N ILE A 566 2.12 7.03 -4.18
CA ILE A 566 1.07 7.76 -4.90
C ILE A 566 1.36 9.28 -4.93
N SER A 567 1.90 9.84 -3.85
CA SER A 567 2.20 11.29 -3.79
C SER A 567 3.52 11.66 -4.48
N GLY A 568 4.45 10.71 -4.63
CA GLY A 568 5.77 10.95 -5.22
C GLY A 568 6.83 9.95 -4.75
N PHE A 569 8.10 10.39 -4.79
CA PHE A 569 9.23 9.64 -4.26
C PHE A 569 9.31 9.80 -2.74
N ILE A 570 9.16 8.71 -2.01
CA ILE A 570 9.15 8.70 -0.55
C ILE A 570 10.54 8.26 -0.07
N PRO A 571 11.30 9.12 0.64
CA PRO A 571 12.60 8.72 1.16
C PRO A 571 12.46 7.66 2.24
N LEU A 572 13.31 6.63 2.18
CA LEU A 572 13.42 5.58 3.19
C LEU A 572 14.66 5.79 4.05
N GLU A 573 14.55 5.42 5.33
CA GLU A 573 15.68 5.47 6.26
C GLU A 573 16.76 4.46 5.85
N SER A 574 18.01 4.90 5.70
CA SER A 574 19.15 4.03 5.34
C SER A 574 20.34 4.28 6.26
N SER A 575 21.35 3.40 6.21
CA SER A 575 22.62 3.62 6.91
C SER A 575 23.28 4.94 6.52
N SER A 576 23.28 5.29 5.22
CA SER A 576 23.82 6.55 4.71
C SER A 576 23.03 7.78 5.16
N THR A 577 21.70 7.67 5.27
CA THR A 577 20.85 8.80 5.70
C THR A 577 21.08 9.14 7.17
N ARG A 578 21.40 8.15 8.02
CA ARG A 578 21.73 8.36 9.44
C ARG A 578 23.09 9.01 9.67
N GLU A 579 24.03 8.88 8.74
CA GLU A 579 25.33 9.53 8.80
C GLU A 579 25.26 11.02 8.40
N ARG A 580 24.13 11.46 7.82
CA ARG A 580 23.93 12.85 7.40
C ARG A 580 23.81 13.78 8.61
N ALA A 581 24.39 14.97 8.51
CA ALA A 581 24.22 16.02 9.51
C ALA A 581 22.75 16.43 9.65
N ILE A 582 22.32 16.68 10.90
CA ILE A 582 20.95 17.12 11.21
C ILE A 582 20.66 18.53 10.66
N ASP A 583 21.69 19.37 10.57
CA ASP A 583 21.63 20.72 9.99
C ASP A 583 22.66 20.83 8.86
N CYS A 584 22.21 21.28 7.68
CA CYS A 584 23.06 21.50 6.52
C CYS A 584 23.83 22.82 6.57
N GLY A 585 23.44 23.75 7.45
CA GLY A 585 24.13 25.02 7.63
C GLY A 585 25.61 24.86 8.03
N PRO A 586 26.41 25.93 7.85
CA PRO A 586 27.81 25.93 8.24
C PRO A 586 27.95 25.72 9.76
N ALA A 587 29.05 25.08 10.16
CA ALA A 587 29.38 24.80 11.55
C ALA A 587 29.35 26.04 12.44
N ASP A 588 30.01 27.08 11.95
CA ASP A 588 30.08 28.41 12.52
C ASP A 588 29.72 29.41 11.42
N ARG A 589 29.01 30.48 11.78
CA ARG A 589 28.65 31.57 10.84
C ARG A 589 29.83 32.49 10.53
N HIS A 590 30.95 32.30 11.22
CA HIS A 590 32.17 33.06 11.03
C HIS A 590 33.31 32.08 10.78
N SER A 591 34.18 32.40 9.83
CA SER A 591 35.44 31.66 9.64
C SER A 591 36.33 31.81 10.88
N GLY A 592 37.36 30.97 11.01
CA GLY A 592 38.39 31.14 12.04
C GLY A 592 39.12 32.50 11.98
N GLN A 593 38.90 33.28 10.92
CA GLN A 593 39.40 34.65 10.72
C GLN A 593 38.33 35.74 10.95
N GLY A 594 37.12 35.39 11.39
CA GLY A 594 36.04 36.34 11.72
C GLY A 594 35.16 36.79 10.54
N THR A 595 35.43 36.34 9.31
CA THR A 595 34.62 36.68 8.12
C THR A 595 33.27 35.94 8.13
N TYR A 596 32.18 36.63 7.77
CA TYR A 596 30.84 36.03 7.71
C TYR A 596 30.76 35.02 6.56
N ILE A 597 30.49 33.75 6.90
CA ILE A 597 30.30 32.69 5.93
C ILE A 597 28.87 32.73 5.43
N ARG A 598 28.68 32.86 4.11
CA ARG A 598 27.34 32.88 3.53
C ARG A 598 26.70 31.50 3.64
N PRO A 599 25.42 31.40 4.05
CA PRO A 599 24.70 30.12 4.07
C PRO A 599 24.57 29.47 2.69
N GLN A 600 24.75 30.24 1.62
CA GLN A 600 24.62 29.81 0.22
C GLN A 600 25.93 29.24 -0.35
N ASP A 601 27.03 29.37 0.40
CA ASP A 601 28.34 28.91 -0.04
C ASP A 601 28.43 27.39 0.08
N ILE A 602 28.55 26.74 -1.08
CA ILE A 602 28.62 25.28 -1.19
C ILE A 602 29.83 24.69 -0.47
N MET A 603 30.93 25.44 -0.34
CA MET A 603 32.15 24.96 0.34
C MET A 603 32.02 24.98 1.86
N ALA A 604 31.08 25.73 2.40
CA ALA A 604 30.83 25.82 3.83
C ALA A 604 29.71 24.89 4.34
N LEU A 605 28.92 24.31 3.44
CA LEU A 605 27.78 23.44 3.79
C LEU A 605 28.24 22.06 4.25
N ARG A 606 27.52 21.50 5.22
CA ARG A 606 27.73 20.14 5.74
C ARG A 606 26.95 19.07 4.97
N CYS A 607 25.85 19.46 4.32
CA CYS A 607 25.10 18.60 3.41
C CYS A 607 24.54 19.39 2.22
N LEU A 608 24.40 18.71 1.09
CA LEU A 608 23.80 19.27 -0.14
C LEU A 608 22.29 19.08 -0.18
N GLN A 609 21.77 18.19 0.65
CA GLN A 609 20.37 17.81 0.71
C GLN A 609 19.91 17.88 2.15
N ASP A 610 18.79 18.57 2.37
CA ASP A 610 18.18 18.58 3.70
C ASP A 610 17.87 17.12 4.11
N PRO A 611 18.03 16.78 5.40
CA PRO A 611 17.61 15.48 5.88
C PRO A 611 16.12 15.30 5.57
N SER A 612 15.76 14.09 5.15
CA SER A 612 14.36 13.74 4.94
C SER A 612 13.59 14.04 6.23
N PRO A 613 12.39 14.65 6.15
CA PRO A 613 11.59 14.86 7.34
C PRO A 613 11.37 13.49 8.01
N PRO A 614 11.36 13.43 9.35
CA PRO A 614 11.10 12.17 10.03
C PRO A 614 9.77 11.62 9.53
N ILE A 615 9.76 10.33 9.16
CA ILE A 615 8.59 9.64 8.59
C ILE A 615 7.34 9.89 9.45
N TYR A 616 7.53 10.04 10.76
CA TYR A 616 6.50 10.50 11.67
C TYR A 616 6.93 11.77 12.41
N PRO A 617 6.36 12.94 12.10
CA PRO A 617 6.65 14.15 12.85
C PRO A 617 6.21 13.97 14.30
N GLU A 618 7.08 14.32 15.24
CA GLU A 618 6.70 14.44 16.64
C GLU A 618 5.80 15.68 16.84
N PRO A 619 4.79 15.59 17.72
CA PRO A 619 3.96 16.75 18.02
C PRO A 619 4.85 17.84 18.64
N SER A 620 4.95 18.98 17.95
CA SER A 620 5.73 20.13 18.43
C SER A 620 5.27 20.56 19.82
N PRO A 621 6.16 21.12 20.67
CA PRO A 621 5.78 21.60 21.99
C PRO A 621 4.60 22.58 21.94
N ALA A 622 4.55 23.43 20.91
CA ALA A 622 3.43 24.34 20.69
C ALA A 622 2.07 23.64 20.46
N LEU A 623 2.05 22.47 19.80
CA LEU A 623 0.84 21.68 19.63
C LEU A 623 0.38 21.09 20.97
N GLN A 624 1.33 20.63 21.79
CA GLN A 624 1.05 20.10 23.13
C GLN A 624 0.50 21.21 24.03
N ASP A 625 1.11 22.39 24.02
CA ASP A 625 0.64 23.56 24.77
C ASP A 625 -0.76 24.00 24.35
N ARG A 626 -1.06 23.98 23.04
CA ARG A 626 -2.40 24.30 22.53
C ARG A 626 -3.44 23.28 22.99
N LEU A 627 -3.10 21.99 23.00
CA LEU A 627 -3.99 20.93 23.48
C LEU A 627 -4.21 21.05 24.99
N HIS A 628 -3.17 21.35 25.77
CA HIS A 628 -3.29 21.66 27.19
C HIS A 628 -4.17 22.88 27.45
N GLY A 629 -4.05 23.94 26.65
CA GLY A 629 -4.92 25.11 26.70
C GLY A 629 -6.39 24.80 26.43
N ILE A 630 -6.68 23.91 25.47
CA ILE A 630 -8.06 23.48 25.18
C ILE A 630 -8.61 22.60 26.33
N GLN A 631 -7.80 21.71 26.89
CA GLN A 631 -8.22 20.85 28.01
C GLN A 631 -8.48 21.65 29.29
N SER A 632 -7.66 22.67 29.58
CA SER A 632 -7.85 23.54 30.74
C SER A 632 -9.09 24.42 30.59
N PHE A 633 -9.37 24.93 29.38
CA PHE A 633 -10.60 25.65 29.06
C PHE A 633 -11.86 24.81 29.33
N MET A 634 -11.82 23.51 29.04
CA MET A 634 -12.95 22.59 29.28
C MET A 634 -13.07 22.13 30.75
N LEU A 635 -12.28 22.66 31.68
CA LEU A 635 -12.28 22.28 33.11
C LEU A 635 -12.15 20.76 33.35
N ALA A 636 -11.50 20.03 32.43
CA ALA A 636 -11.49 18.57 32.44
C ALA A 636 -10.91 17.97 33.74
N GLY A 637 -9.91 18.64 34.34
CA GLY A 637 -9.33 18.24 35.63
C GLY A 637 -10.30 18.34 36.82
N PRO A 638 -10.77 19.54 37.17
CA PRO A 638 -11.73 19.69 38.27
C PRO A 638 -13.03 18.92 38.03
N LEU A 639 -13.50 18.79 36.78
CA LEU A 639 -14.70 18.02 36.46
C LEU A 639 -14.53 16.52 36.75
N VAL A 640 -13.37 15.92 36.44
CA VAL A 640 -13.09 14.52 36.82
C VAL A 640 -13.04 14.35 38.33
N LEU A 641 -12.42 15.29 39.05
CA LEU A 641 -12.33 15.24 40.51
C LEU A 641 -13.72 15.38 41.16
N ILE A 642 -14.58 16.24 40.62
CA ILE A 642 -15.99 16.38 41.02
C ILE A 642 -16.77 15.10 40.72
N LEU A 643 -16.63 14.49 39.53
CA LEU A 643 -17.33 13.26 39.18
C LEU A 643 -16.89 12.06 40.03
N VAL A 644 -15.59 11.94 40.35
CA VAL A 644 -15.05 10.88 41.20
C VAL A 644 -15.55 11.05 42.64
N THR A 645 -15.52 12.26 43.18
CA THR A 645 -16.04 12.55 44.53
C THR A 645 -17.54 12.32 44.61
N LEU A 646 -18.32 12.77 43.63
CA LEU A 646 -19.76 12.51 43.52
C LEU A 646 -20.06 11.00 43.41
N GLY A 647 -19.30 10.25 42.60
CA GLY A 647 -19.45 8.81 42.44
C GLY A 647 -19.17 8.02 43.73
N LEU A 648 -18.12 8.41 44.47
CA LEU A 648 -17.80 7.83 45.78
C LEU A 648 -18.89 8.16 46.83
N LEU A 649 -19.40 9.39 46.83
CA LEU A 649 -20.48 9.82 47.72
C LEU A 649 -21.79 9.09 47.43
N LEU A 650 -22.19 8.97 46.16
CA LEU A 650 -23.39 8.23 45.74
C LEU A 650 -23.27 6.73 46.05
N SER A 651 -22.07 6.16 45.88
CA SER A 651 -21.76 4.79 46.26
C SER A 651 -21.87 4.57 47.76
N TRP A 652 -21.32 5.48 48.56
CA TRP A 652 -21.40 5.46 50.01
C TRP A 652 -22.85 5.59 50.49
N TRP A 653 -23.59 6.55 49.96
CA TRP A 653 -25.01 6.79 50.26
C TRP A 653 -25.91 5.60 49.87
N SER A 654 -25.68 4.99 48.69
CA SER A 654 -26.39 3.78 48.28
C SER A 654 -26.08 2.57 49.17
N SER A 655 -24.87 2.50 49.73
CA SER A 655 -24.48 1.45 50.68
C SER A 655 -25.03 1.68 52.08
N SER A 656 -25.21 2.93 52.51
CA SER A 656 -25.72 3.26 53.85
C SER A 656 -27.23 3.13 53.96
N ASN A 657 -27.98 3.35 52.87
CA ASN A 657 -29.45 3.39 52.88
C ASN A 657 -30.15 2.07 52.46
N GLY A 658 -29.40 1.04 52.08
CA GLY A 658 -29.98 -0.21 51.55
C GLY A 658 -30.12 -1.33 52.60
N GLU A 659 -31.31 -1.48 53.19
CA GLU A 659 -31.65 -2.56 54.17
C GLU A 659 -31.54 -4.01 53.63
N THR A 660 -31.14 -4.24 52.38
CA THR A 660 -31.07 -5.61 51.79
C THR A 660 -29.75 -5.99 51.12
N SER A 661 -28.68 -5.20 51.27
CA SER A 661 -27.39 -5.47 50.60
C SER A 661 -26.17 -5.28 51.51
N THR A 662 -26.06 -6.08 52.56
CA THR A 662 -24.84 -6.17 53.37
C THR A 662 -23.87 -7.18 52.76
N GLY A 663 -22.93 -6.69 51.94
CA GLY A 663 -21.81 -7.49 51.43
C GLY A 663 -20.77 -6.67 50.67
N PRO A 664 -19.49 -7.10 50.64
CA PRO A 664 -18.40 -6.39 49.95
C PRO A 664 -18.63 -6.24 48.45
N SER A 665 -19.60 -6.96 47.85
CA SER A 665 -19.91 -6.90 46.43
C SER A 665 -20.62 -5.60 46.00
N ALA A 666 -21.27 -4.86 46.89
CA ALA A 666 -22.06 -3.68 46.53
C ALA A 666 -21.21 -2.44 46.14
N TRP A 667 -20.06 -2.25 46.79
CA TRP A 667 -19.15 -1.12 46.55
C TRP A 667 -18.13 -1.34 45.42
N VAL A 668 -17.96 -2.58 44.96
CA VAL A 668 -16.95 -2.94 43.95
C VAL A 668 -17.18 -2.23 42.60
N PRO A 669 -18.39 -2.24 41.99
CA PRO A 669 -18.61 -1.56 40.71
C PRO A 669 -18.32 -0.04 40.71
N PRO A 670 -18.85 0.77 41.65
CA PRO A 670 -18.58 2.21 41.67
C PRO A 670 -17.10 2.55 41.96
N ALA A 671 -16.41 1.76 42.80
CA ALA A 671 -14.97 1.94 43.02
C ALA A 671 -14.16 1.72 41.73
N LEU A 672 -14.52 0.73 40.92
CA LEU A 672 -13.88 0.46 39.62
C LEU A 672 -14.12 1.60 38.62
N TYR A 673 -15.33 2.18 38.57
CA TYR A 673 -15.61 3.33 37.71
C TYR A 673 -14.87 4.59 38.15
N GLY A 674 -14.76 4.84 39.47
CA GLY A 674 -13.97 5.96 40.00
C GLY A 674 -12.50 5.85 39.65
N MET A 675 -11.91 4.65 39.82
CA MET A 675 -10.52 4.38 39.41
C MET A 675 -10.33 4.54 37.89
N ALA A 676 -11.29 4.08 37.08
CA ALA A 676 -11.24 4.24 35.64
C ALA A 676 -11.26 5.72 35.22
N ALA A 677 -12.06 6.57 35.87
CA ALA A 677 -12.12 8.01 35.59
C ALA A 677 -10.79 8.71 35.94
N LEU A 678 -10.18 8.37 37.07
CA LEU A 678 -8.86 8.89 37.45
C LEU A 678 -7.77 8.48 36.45
N LEU A 679 -7.76 7.22 36.03
CA LEU A 679 -6.81 6.73 35.03
C LEU A 679 -7.05 7.33 33.64
N ALA A 680 -8.30 7.53 33.24
CA ALA A 680 -8.64 8.21 31.98
C ALA A 680 -8.14 9.67 32.00
N TRP A 681 -8.30 10.37 33.12
CA TRP A 681 -7.76 11.72 33.27
C TRP A 681 -6.23 11.75 33.24
N ALA A 682 -5.58 10.86 33.98
CA ALA A 682 -4.13 10.71 33.92
C ALA A 682 -3.64 10.38 32.50
N ALA A 683 -4.38 9.55 31.76
CA ALA A 683 -4.09 9.23 30.37
C ALA A 683 -4.19 10.45 29.45
N THR A 684 -5.22 11.29 29.61
CA THR A 684 -5.38 12.53 28.81
C THR A 684 -4.27 13.56 29.06
N ARG A 685 -3.66 13.55 30.26
CA ARG A 685 -2.57 14.46 30.63
C ARG A 685 -1.20 13.94 30.19
N THR A 686 -0.96 12.65 30.32
CA THR A 686 0.34 12.02 29.99
C THR A 686 0.43 11.56 28.54
N TRP A 687 -0.68 11.63 27.79
CA TRP A 687 -0.82 11.08 26.44
C TRP A 687 -0.35 9.61 26.35
N ARG A 688 -0.65 8.78 27.35
CA ARG A 688 -0.29 7.35 27.37
C ARG A 688 -1.50 6.43 27.20
N VAL A 689 -1.52 5.68 26.10
CA VAL A 689 -2.59 4.71 25.77
C VAL A 689 -2.68 3.56 26.76
N GLU A 690 -1.58 3.17 27.41
CA GLU A 690 -1.56 2.07 28.39
C GLU A 690 -2.54 2.33 29.53
N LEU A 691 -2.63 3.59 29.99
CA LEU A 691 -3.59 4.01 31.02
C LEU A 691 -5.05 3.96 30.51
N MET A 692 -5.28 4.23 29.22
CA MET A 692 -6.61 4.12 28.61
C MET A 692 -7.08 2.67 28.51
N TRP A 693 -6.18 1.72 28.23
CA TRP A 693 -6.50 0.29 28.25
C TRP A 693 -6.91 -0.18 29.65
N VAL A 694 -6.18 0.24 30.69
CA VAL A 694 -6.54 -0.09 32.07
C VAL A 694 -7.88 0.53 32.45
N ALA A 695 -8.12 1.80 32.11
CA ALA A 695 -9.40 2.45 32.35
C ALA A 695 -10.57 1.72 31.66
N PHE A 696 -10.41 1.34 30.39
CA PHE A 696 -11.40 0.56 29.66
C PHE A 696 -11.65 -0.81 30.29
N GLY A 697 -10.59 -1.51 30.68
CA GLY A 697 -10.68 -2.80 31.37
C GLY A 697 -11.44 -2.71 32.70
N LEU A 698 -11.19 -1.66 33.49
CA LEU A 698 -11.91 -1.40 34.75
C LEU A 698 -13.38 -1.08 34.53
N ILE A 699 -13.73 -0.32 33.48
CA ILE A 699 -15.14 -0.07 33.10
C ILE A 699 -15.84 -1.38 32.75
N LEU A 700 -15.19 -2.23 31.95
CA LEU A 700 -15.75 -3.50 31.52
C LEU A 700 -15.94 -4.46 32.71
N LEU A 701 -14.97 -4.50 33.64
CA LEU A 701 -15.03 -5.29 34.87
C LEU A 701 -16.11 -4.76 35.83
N GLY A 702 -16.23 -3.44 35.96
CA GLY A 702 -17.29 -2.78 36.74
C GLY A 702 -18.69 -3.09 36.21
N LEU A 703 -18.86 -3.11 34.89
CA LEU A 703 -20.12 -3.51 34.24
C LEU A 703 -20.45 -4.98 34.52
N ILE A 704 -19.48 -5.89 34.36
CA ILE A 704 -19.66 -7.32 34.65
C ILE A 704 -20.02 -7.54 36.12
N ALA A 705 -19.32 -6.88 37.05
CA ALA A 705 -19.59 -6.95 38.48
C ALA A 705 -21.01 -6.44 38.81
N SER A 706 -21.44 -5.32 38.21
CA SER A 706 -22.80 -4.80 38.35
C SER A 706 -23.87 -5.79 37.84
N GLY A 707 -23.61 -6.44 36.69
CA GLY A 707 -24.48 -7.47 36.13
C GLY A 707 -24.57 -8.73 37.00
N LEU A 708 -23.46 -9.17 37.60
CA LEU A 708 -23.43 -10.30 38.54
C LEU A 708 -24.20 -9.98 39.83
N ASN A 709 -24.06 -8.76 40.36
CA ASN A 709 -24.83 -8.30 41.51
C ASN A 709 -26.34 -8.31 41.24
N ARG A 710 -26.78 -7.79 40.09
CA ARG A 710 -28.20 -7.83 39.68
C ARG A 710 -28.74 -9.26 39.60
N ARG A 711 -27.95 -10.19 39.04
CA ARG A 711 -28.35 -11.61 38.97
C ARG A 711 -28.45 -12.28 40.34
N MET A 712 -27.58 -11.96 41.29
CA MET A 712 -27.70 -12.45 42.66
C MET A 712 -28.97 -11.93 43.35
N LEU A 713 -29.29 -10.64 43.14
CA LEU A 713 -30.52 -10.01 43.64
C LEU A 713 -31.78 -10.66 43.03
N ASP A 714 -31.80 -10.87 41.72
CA ASP A 714 -32.90 -11.54 41.02
C ASP A 714 -33.06 -13.01 41.45
N CYS A 715 -31.97 -13.71 41.77
CA CYS A 715 -32.04 -15.08 42.31
C CYS A 715 -32.71 -15.10 43.69
N LYS A 716 -32.37 -14.15 44.57
CA LYS A 716 -33.03 -14.01 45.89
C LYS A 716 -34.51 -13.62 45.74
N ALA A 717 -34.84 -12.72 44.81
CA ALA A 717 -36.22 -12.29 44.54
C ALA A 717 -37.10 -13.38 43.91
N ASN A 718 -36.53 -14.21 43.02
CA ASN A 718 -37.24 -15.35 42.41
C ASN A 718 -37.54 -16.47 43.43
N VAL A 719 -36.68 -16.65 44.46
CA VAL A 719 -36.98 -17.55 45.59
C VAL A 719 -38.12 -17.00 46.46
N ALA A 720 -38.33 -15.68 46.46
CA ALA A 720 -39.41 -14.99 47.19
C ALA A 720 -40.70 -14.76 46.36
N GLY A 721 -40.84 -15.38 45.18
CA GLY A 721 -42.08 -15.38 44.40
C GLY A 721 -42.43 -14.11 43.61
N LYS A 722 -41.55 -13.10 43.54
CA LYS A 722 -41.74 -11.89 42.72
C LYS A 722 -40.94 -11.98 41.43
N THR A 723 -41.62 -12.14 40.29
CA THR A 723 -40.97 -12.16 38.97
C THR A 723 -40.72 -10.75 38.45
N LEU A 724 -39.53 -10.19 38.72
CA LEU A 724 -39.01 -9.07 37.94
C LEU A 724 -38.04 -9.64 36.89
N ALA A 725 -38.46 -9.67 35.63
CA ALA A 725 -37.60 -10.03 34.52
C ALA A 725 -36.72 -8.82 34.14
N GLY A 726 -35.68 -8.55 34.94
CA GLY A 726 -34.65 -7.59 34.59
C GLY A 726 -33.82 -8.10 33.41
N GLY A 727 -33.74 -7.32 32.33
CA GLY A 727 -32.84 -7.61 31.20
C GLY A 727 -31.40 -7.73 31.67
N GLY A 728 -30.69 -8.78 31.24
CA GLY A 728 -29.30 -9.00 31.59
C GLY A 728 -28.37 -7.92 31.02
N LEU A 729 -27.21 -7.72 31.65
CA LEU A 729 -26.19 -6.75 31.22
C LEU A 729 -25.79 -6.88 29.74
N PHE A 730 -25.77 -8.12 29.21
CA PHE A 730 -25.45 -8.39 27.81
C PHE A 730 -26.65 -8.26 26.87
N ASP A 731 -27.83 -7.88 27.37
CA ASP A 731 -29.06 -7.82 26.58
C ASP A 731 -29.22 -6.48 25.82
N ALA A 732 -28.25 -5.57 25.86
CA ALA A 732 -28.26 -4.34 25.07
C ALA A 732 -27.52 -4.53 23.73
N ASN A 733 -28.14 -4.10 22.61
CA ASN A 733 -27.52 -4.20 21.27
C ASN A 733 -26.22 -3.38 21.16
N ALA A 734 -26.15 -2.22 21.82
CA ALA A 734 -25.03 -1.28 21.70
C ALA A 734 -23.68 -1.86 22.12
N TRP A 735 -23.68 -2.82 23.07
CA TRP A 735 -22.45 -3.43 23.60
C TRP A 735 -21.60 -4.11 22.52
N TYR A 736 -22.26 -4.81 21.60
CA TYR A 736 -21.60 -5.57 20.53
C TYR A 736 -21.03 -4.68 19.42
N VAL A 737 -21.28 -3.37 19.48
CA VAL A 737 -20.71 -2.39 18.54
C VAL A 737 -19.69 -1.51 19.27
N LEU A 738 -20.03 -0.98 20.44
CA LEU A 738 -19.17 -0.05 21.20
C LEU A 738 -17.88 -0.72 21.70
N VAL A 739 -17.95 -1.93 22.23
CA VAL A 739 -16.76 -2.63 22.74
C VAL A 739 -15.71 -2.89 21.65
N PRO A 740 -16.03 -3.55 20.52
CA PRO A 740 -15.03 -3.76 19.48
C PRO A 740 -14.55 -2.44 18.86
N LEU A 741 -15.41 -1.42 18.77
CA LEU A 741 -15.01 -0.10 18.29
C LEU A 741 -13.97 0.56 19.22
N VAL A 742 -14.20 0.55 20.53
CA VAL A 742 -13.26 1.11 21.51
C VAL A 742 -11.94 0.33 21.52
N ILE A 743 -12.00 -1.01 21.48
CA ILE A 743 -10.81 -1.87 21.36
C ILE A 743 -10.01 -1.52 20.11
N PHE A 744 -10.69 -1.33 18.97
CA PHE A 744 -10.06 -0.95 17.71
C PHE A 744 -9.39 0.43 17.79
N ILE A 745 -10.08 1.43 18.33
CA ILE A 745 -9.54 2.79 18.51
C ILE A 745 -8.33 2.77 19.45
N LEU A 746 -8.40 2.07 20.58
CA LEU A 746 -7.29 1.95 21.52
C LEU A 746 -6.09 1.20 20.91
N ALA A 747 -6.34 0.21 20.05
CA ALA A 747 -5.28 -0.51 19.33
C ALA A 747 -4.59 0.41 18.30
N LEU A 748 -5.36 1.17 17.53
CA LEU A 748 -4.82 2.15 16.58
C LEU A 748 -4.01 3.24 17.29
N LEU A 749 -4.53 3.78 18.40
CA LEU A 749 -3.84 4.80 19.18
C LEU A 749 -2.56 4.24 19.80
N GLY A 750 -2.60 2.98 20.29
CA GLY A 750 -1.43 2.27 20.78
C GLY A 750 -0.37 2.05 19.71
N ALA A 751 -0.78 1.66 18.50
CA ALA A 751 0.11 1.51 17.35
C ALA A 751 0.73 2.86 16.95
N TYR A 752 -0.06 3.94 16.93
CA TYR A 752 0.43 5.28 16.62
C TYR A 752 1.43 5.81 17.67
N GLN A 753 1.22 5.53 18.95
CA GLN A 753 2.16 5.93 20.01
C GLN A 753 3.44 5.10 20.01
N LYS A 754 3.35 3.79 19.73
CA LYS A 754 4.50 2.87 19.66
C LYS A 754 5.08 2.76 18.24
N ARG A 755 4.75 3.67 17.33
CA ARG A 755 5.08 3.59 15.89
C ARG A 755 6.58 3.48 15.62
N GLU A 756 7.40 4.20 16.36
CA GLU A 756 8.87 4.18 16.17
C GLU A 756 9.42 2.79 16.48
N SER A 757 9.02 2.20 17.61
CA SER A 757 9.38 0.83 17.97
C SER A 757 8.78 -0.20 17.01
N LEU A 758 7.52 -0.02 16.58
CA LEU A 758 6.83 -0.91 15.64
C LEU A 758 7.40 -0.85 14.22
N THR A 759 8.11 0.22 13.87
CA THR A 759 8.78 0.40 12.57
C THR A 759 10.29 0.27 12.69
N GLU A 760 10.80 -0.32 13.77
CA GLU A 760 12.23 -0.56 14.00
C GLU A 760 13.09 0.72 13.81
N HIS A 761 12.60 1.87 14.30
CA HIS A 761 13.23 3.19 14.13
C HIS A 761 13.43 3.57 12.65
N GLY A 762 12.42 3.32 11.83
CA GLY A 762 12.39 3.65 10.40
C GLY A 762 13.00 2.59 9.47
N LEU A 763 13.59 1.51 10.00
CA LEU A 763 14.13 0.41 9.19
C LEU A 763 13.09 -0.66 8.81
N GLY A 764 11.98 -0.74 9.56
CA GLY A 764 10.85 -1.62 9.27
C GLY A 764 9.83 -0.96 8.35
N GLU A 765 8.70 -1.62 8.16
CA GLU A 765 7.59 -1.18 7.32
C GLU A 765 7.04 0.19 7.74
N PRO A 766 7.11 1.23 6.90
CA PRO A 766 6.58 2.55 7.25
C PRO A 766 5.04 2.54 7.30
N MET A 767 4.47 3.27 8.25
CA MET A 767 3.03 3.40 8.54
C MET A 767 2.44 4.58 7.77
N PHE A 768 2.37 4.45 6.45
CA PHE A 768 1.65 5.39 5.61
C PHE A 768 0.20 4.94 5.41
N LEU A 769 -0.76 5.86 5.42
CA LEU A 769 -2.17 5.51 5.26
C LEU A 769 -2.62 5.45 3.79
N PHE A 770 -2.15 6.37 2.95
CA PHE A 770 -2.66 6.57 1.60
C PHE A 770 -1.56 6.71 0.53
N GLU A 771 -0.32 6.40 0.88
CA GLU A 771 0.80 6.48 -0.07
C GLU A 771 0.88 5.27 -1.01
N GLY A 772 0.11 4.21 -0.76
CA GLY A 772 0.11 3.02 -1.61
C GLY A 772 1.32 2.10 -1.47
N ILE A 773 2.13 2.28 -0.41
CA ILE A 773 3.38 1.53 -0.14
C ILE A 773 3.40 0.87 1.25
N SER A 774 2.28 0.87 1.98
CA SER A 774 2.25 0.44 3.39
C SER A 774 1.22 -0.63 3.63
N ALA A 775 1.64 -1.69 4.30
CA ALA A 775 0.74 -2.75 4.69
C ALA A 775 0.00 -2.53 6.03
N TRP A 776 0.29 -1.45 6.77
CA TRP A 776 -0.35 -1.17 8.06
C TRP A 776 -1.87 -0.91 7.99
N PRO A 777 -2.41 -0.13 7.01
CA PRO A 777 -3.85 0.03 6.84
C PRO A 777 -4.55 -1.32 6.59
N THR A 778 -3.92 -2.18 5.80
CA THR A 778 -4.38 -3.55 5.52
C THR A 778 -4.47 -4.37 6.80
N LEU A 779 -3.44 -4.31 7.65
CA LEU A 779 -3.44 -4.99 8.95
C LEU A 779 -4.53 -4.43 9.88
N GLY A 780 -4.74 -3.11 9.89
CA GLY A 780 -5.81 -2.45 10.63
C GLY A 780 -7.21 -2.91 10.22
N LEU A 781 -7.50 -2.95 8.91
CA LEU A 781 -8.79 -3.44 8.39
C LEU A 781 -9.02 -4.92 8.73
N ARG A 782 -7.97 -5.74 8.74
CA ARG A 782 -8.06 -7.15 9.14
C ARG A 782 -8.30 -7.32 10.64
N LEU A 783 -7.67 -6.50 11.48
CA LEU A 783 -7.97 -6.46 12.90
C LEU A 783 -9.43 -6.08 13.14
N LEU A 784 -9.94 -5.07 12.42
CA LEU A 784 -11.34 -4.68 12.46
C LEU A 784 -12.27 -5.84 12.05
N ALA A 785 -11.93 -6.57 10.99
CA ALA A 785 -12.67 -7.75 10.55
C ALA A 785 -12.73 -8.86 11.63
N VAL A 786 -11.63 -9.11 12.34
CA VAL A 786 -11.59 -10.06 13.48
C VAL A 786 -12.53 -9.61 14.60
N LEU A 787 -12.43 -8.34 15.01
CA LEU A 787 -13.24 -7.78 16.10
C LEU A 787 -14.73 -7.81 15.78
N ILE A 788 -15.11 -7.42 14.55
CA ILE A 788 -16.50 -7.49 14.07
C ILE A 788 -16.97 -8.95 14.03
N SER A 789 -16.13 -9.89 13.61
CA SER A 789 -16.51 -11.31 13.52
C SER A 789 -16.82 -11.92 14.90
N LEU A 790 -15.97 -11.66 15.89
CA LEU A 790 -16.18 -12.12 17.27
C LEU A 790 -17.42 -11.47 17.90
N ALA A 791 -17.60 -10.16 17.67
CA ALA A 791 -18.77 -9.44 18.16
C ALA A 791 -20.07 -9.93 17.50
N ALA A 792 -20.05 -10.21 16.20
CA ALA A 792 -21.18 -10.73 15.44
C ALA A 792 -21.59 -12.14 15.88
N LEU A 793 -20.64 -13.02 16.20
CA LEU A 793 -20.93 -14.34 16.78
C LEU A 793 -21.67 -14.21 18.11
N ALA A 794 -21.21 -13.32 18.99
CA ALA A 794 -21.82 -13.11 20.29
C ALA A 794 -23.20 -12.43 20.18
N TRP A 795 -23.32 -11.43 19.30
CA TRP A 795 -24.59 -10.75 18.98
C TRP A 795 -25.61 -11.71 18.37
N GLY A 796 -25.20 -12.54 17.42
CA GLY A 796 -26.05 -13.53 16.79
C GLY A 796 -26.53 -14.60 17.76
N ALA A 797 -25.63 -15.10 18.63
CA ALA A 797 -25.99 -16.05 19.67
C ALA A 797 -27.02 -15.49 20.64
N ARG A 798 -26.88 -14.21 21.02
CA ARG A 798 -27.86 -13.49 21.83
C ARG A 798 -29.20 -13.34 21.11
N ASN A 799 -29.21 -12.81 19.89
CA ASN A 799 -30.47 -12.55 19.17
C ASN A 799 -31.29 -13.82 18.98
N LEU A 800 -30.64 -14.94 18.68
CA LEU A 800 -31.32 -16.23 18.57
C LEU A 800 -31.85 -16.77 19.88
N ARG A 801 -31.17 -16.47 21.00
CA ARG A 801 -31.65 -16.79 22.35
C ARG A 801 -32.85 -15.93 22.72
N LEU A 802 -32.81 -14.62 22.47
CA LEU A 802 -33.93 -13.72 22.75
C LEU A 802 -35.15 -14.07 21.91
N ASN A 803 -34.98 -14.28 20.60
CA ASN A 803 -36.06 -14.72 19.72
C ASN A 803 -36.61 -16.09 20.12
N ARG A 804 -35.77 -17.00 20.61
CA ARG A 804 -36.24 -18.28 21.16
C ARG A 804 -37.11 -18.07 22.41
N LEU A 805 -36.70 -17.22 23.34
CA LEU A 805 -37.48 -16.92 24.55
C LEU A 805 -38.80 -16.21 24.23
N GLU A 806 -38.80 -15.35 23.21
CA GLU A 806 -40.00 -14.69 22.68
C GLU A 806 -40.98 -15.74 22.12
N ILE A 807 -40.51 -16.65 21.26
CA ILE A 807 -41.33 -17.74 20.72
C ILE A 807 -41.82 -18.67 21.84
N GLU A 808 -40.98 -19.01 22.82
CA GLU A 808 -41.38 -19.86 23.95
C GLU A 808 -42.46 -19.21 24.84
N ARG A 809 -42.49 -17.87 24.88
CA ARG A 809 -43.53 -17.10 25.58
C ARG A 809 -44.81 -17.03 24.76
N ASP A 810 -44.71 -16.66 23.48
CA ASP A 810 -45.86 -16.49 22.58
C ASP A 810 -46.62 -17.80 22.33
N TYR A 811 -45.93 -18.95 22.34
CA TYR A 811 -46.53 -20.27 22.09
C TYR A 811 -46.76 -21.09 23.37
N HIS A 812 -46.68 -20.48 24.56
CA HIS A 812 -46.88 -21.15 25.87
C HIS A 812 -45.98 -22.38 26.12
N LEU A 813 -44.77 -22.40 25.56
CA LEU A 813 -43.80 -23.50 25.69
C LEU A 813 -42.92 -23.36 26.95
N SER A 814 -42.92 -22.19 27.58
CA SER A 814 -42.00 -21.83 28.67
C SER A 814 -42.06 -22.77 29.89
N SER A 815 -43.25 -23.24 30.29
CA SER A 815 -43.44 -24.15 31.44
C SER A 815 -42.86 -25.54 31.17
N ALA A 816 -43.09 -26.07 29.97
CA ALA A 816 -42.55 -27.35 29.52
C ALA A 816 -41.02 -27.28 29.33
N MET A 817 -40.52 -26.21 28.70
CA MET A 817 -39.08 -26.04 28.44
C MET A 817 -38.26 -25.77 29.71
N ARG A 818 -38.88 -25.27 30.80
CA ARG A 818 -38.20 -25.07 32.09
C ARG A 818 -37.83 -26.38 32.78
N GLN A 819 -38.54 -27.48 32.51
CA GLN A 819 -38.25 -28.82 33.03
C GLN A 819 -37.07 -29.50 32.33
N TYR A 820 -36.72 -29.09 31.12
CA TYR A 820 -35.68 -29.69 30.30
C TYR A 820 -34.53 -28.71 30.03
N PRO A 821 -33.34 -28.86 30.66
CA PRO A 821 -32.25 -27.92 30.47
C PRO A 821 -31.64 -28.05 29.07
N THR A 822 -31.80 -27.02 28.23
CA THR A 822 -31.28 -26.99 26.87
C THR A 822 -29.79 -26.60 26.77
N SER A 823 -29.02 -26.68 27.86
CA SER A 823 -27.60 -26.32 27.86
C SER A 823 -26.72 -27.57 27.72
N LEU A 824 -25.87 -27.56 26.71
CA LEU A 824 -24.89 -28.61 26.39
C LEU A 824 -24.00 -28.98 27.59
N TRP A 825 -23.66 -28.02 28.43
CA TRP A 825 -22.75 -28.17 29.56
C TRP A 825 -23.38 -28.86 30.78
N ARG A 826 -24.69 -29.10 30.81
CA ARG A 826 -25.35 -29.91 31.87
C ARG A 826 -25.65 -31.35 31.45
N GLN A 827 -25.56 -31.71 30.17
CA GLN A 827 -25.62 -33.10 29.72
C GLN A 827 -24.49 -33.99 30.28
N PRO A 828 -23.23 -33.53 30.47
CA PRO A 828 -22.22 -34.33 31.17
C PRO A 828 -22.47 -34.53 32.67
N ARG A 829 -23.45 -33.84 33.29
CA ARG A 829 -23.90 -34.17 34.65
C ARG A 829 -24.80 -35.41 34.70
N LEU A 830 -25.34 -35.87 33.55
CA LEU A 830 -25.99 -37.20 33.45
C LEU A 830 -24.96 -38.34 33.36
N LEU A 831 -23.73 -38.06 32.92
CA LEU A 831 -22.60 -39.00 32.88
C LEU A 831 -22.05 -39.32 34.29
N THR A 832 -22.34 -38.47 35.29
CA THR A 832 -21.91 -38.65 36.68
C THR A 832 -23.12 -38.66 37.63
N ARG A 833 -23.64 -39.84 37.98
CA ARG A 833 -24.66 -39.98 39.04
C ARG A 833 -23.93 -40.22 40.38
N ARG A 834 -24.01 -39.27 41.32
CA ARG A 834 -23.44 -39.37 42.68
C ARG A 834 -21.93 -39.72 42.72
N GLY A 835 -21.11 -39.12 41.86
CA GLY A 835 -19.64 -39.22 41.99
C GLY A 835 -18.99 -40.57 41.60
N LYS A 836 -19.69 -41.50 40.94
CA LYS A 836 -19.10 -42.72 40.34
C LYS A 836 -19.25 -42.72 38.81
N LEU A 837 -18.17 -43.08 38.10
CA LEU A 837 -18.13 -43.23 36.64
C LEU A 837 -19.00 -44.44 36.21
N ARG A 838 -19.79 -44.29 35.14
CA ARG A 838 -20.57 -45.40 34.54
C ARG A 838 -19.64 -46.36 33.76
N ARG A 839 -20.10 -47.59 33.46
CA ARG A 839 -19.37 -48.54 32.59
C ARG A 839 -19.13 -47.94 31.18
N LEU A 840 -17.95 -48.19 30.59
CA LEU A 840 -17.51 -47.64 29.29
C LEU A 840 -18.52 -47.86 28.16
N ASP A 841 -19.19 -49.02 28.09
CA ASP A 841 -20.16 -49.33 27.03
C ASP A 841 -21.44 -48.47 27.08
N LYS A 842 -21.83 -47.99 28.27
CA LYS A 842 -22.96 -47.05 28.40
C LYS A 842 -22.51 -45.62 28.12
N LEU A 843 -21.28 -45.27 28.50
CA LEU A 843 -20.62 -44.02 28.17
C LEU A 843 -20.49 -43.82 26.66
N ALA A 844 -20.00 -44.82 25.93
CA ALA A 844 -19.84 -44.78 24.48
C ALA A 844 -21.19 -44.68 23.75
N ARG A 845 -22.24 -45.37 24.25
CA ARG A 845 -23.60 -45.26 23.70
C ARG A 845 -24.25 -43.90 23.92
N GLU A 846 -24.15 -43.35 25.14
CA GLU A 846 -24.69 -42.03 25.46
C GLU A 846 -23.89 -40.92 24.77
N ALA A 847 -22.57 -41.06 24.65
CA ALA A 847 -21.74 -40.15 23.87
C ALA A 847 -22.01 -40.26 22.36
N GLY A 848 -22.31 -41.45 21.86
CA GLY A 848 -22.70 -41.70 20.46
C GLY A 848 -24.04 -41.08 20.10
N GLU A 849 -25.08 -41.24 20.93
CA GLU A 849 -26.38 -40.55 20.75
C GLU A 849 -26.22 -39.03 20.85
N TRP A 850 -25.38 -38.56 21.77
CA TRP A 850 -25.04 -37.14 21.91
C TRP A 850 -24.35 -36.56 20.67
N LEU A 851 -23.33 -37.25 20.16
CA LEU A 851 -22.64 -36.90 18.91
C LEU A 851 -23.59 -36.94 17.71
N HIS A 852 -24.50 -37.91 17.67
CA HIS A 852 -25.50 -38.05 16.60
C HIS A 852 -26.45 -36.84 16.56
N HIS A 853 -26.99 -36.41 17.70
CA HIS A 853 -27.85 -35.22 17.77
C HIS A 853 -27.12 -33.91 17.42
N ILE A 854 -25.80 -33.85 17.63
CA ILE A 854 -25.00 -32.67 17.28
C ILE A 854 -24.68 -32.63 15.79
N PHE A 855 -24.19 -33.72 15.19
CA PHE A 855 -23.72 -33.72 13.80
C PHE A 855 -24.82 -33.99 12.76
N LEU A 856 -25.89 -34.69 13.14
CA LEU A 856 -27.04 -35.01 12.28
C LEU A 856 -28.31 -34.35 12.83
N PRO A 857 -28.43 -33.01 12.75
CA PRO A 857 -29.58 -32.30 13.29
C PRO A 857 -30.85 -32.65 12.51
N LEU A 858 -31.92 -33.00 13.25
CA LEU A 858 -33.26 -33.29 12.71
C LEU A 858 -33.24 -34.38 11.61
N SER A 859 -32.44 -35.44 11.82
CA SER A 859 -32.42 -36.60 10.90
C SER A 859 -33.74 -37.38 10.99
N PRO A 860 -34.33 -37.83 9.87
CA PRO A 860 -35.56 -38.63 9.88
C PRO A 860 -35.40 -39.99 10.60
N ASN A 861 -34.15 -40.43 10.79
CA ASN A 861 -33.79 -41.73 11.38
C ASN A 861 -33.36 -41.66 12.86
N THR A 862 -33.58 -40.54 13.57
CA THR A 862 -33.29 -40.49 15.02
C THR A 862 -34.19 -41.49 15.78
N PRO A 863 -33.62 -42.39 16.62
CA PRO A 863 -34.41 -43.41 17.30
C PRO A 863 -35.44 -42.77 18.23
N ARG A 864 -36.72 -42.96 17.87
CA ARG A 864 -37.86 -42.28 18.49
C ARG A 864 -38.06 -42.80 19.92
N MET A 865 -37.87 -41.95 20.93
CA MET A 865 -38.04 -42.34 22.35
C MET A 865 -39.47 -42.81 22.65
N TYR A 866 -40.46 -42.29 21.91
CA TYR A 866 -41.87 -42.66 22.04
C TYR A 866 -42.19 -43.97 21.31
N GLU A 867 -41.69 -44.15 20.08
CA GLU A 867 -41.94 -45.35 19.26
C GLU A 867 -41.25 -46.60 19.84
N ARG A 868 -40.11 -46.41 20.52
CA ARG A 868 -39.43 -47.48 21.28
C ARG A 868 -40.26 -48.01 22.46
N ARG A 869 -41.30 -47.29 22.88
CA ARG A 869 -42.19 -47.66 23.99
C ARG A 869 -43.52 -48.25 23.55
N THR A 870 -44.02 -47.91 22.36
CA THR A 870 -45.42 -48.23 21.97
C THR A 870 -45.55 -49.03 20.67
N GLY A 871 -44.52 -49.14 19.83
CA GLY A 871 -44.56 -49.97 18.61
C GLY A 871 -45.55 -49.53 17.52
N LEU A 872 -46.29 -48.42 17.69
CA LEU A 872 -47.24 -47.89 16.72
C LEU A 872 -46.59 -46.78 15.87
N ALA A 873 -46.57 -46.98 14.55
CA ALA A 873 -45.82 -46.18 13.59
C ALA A 873 -46.49 -44.84 13.18
N HIS A 874 -47.76 -44.58 13.53
CA HIS A 874 -48.54 -43.43 13.04
C HIS A 874 -49.33 -42.75 14.17
N THR A 875 -48.64 -42.01 15.04
CA THR A 875 -49.29 -41.09 16.00
C THR A 875 -48.89 -39.64 15.70
N PRO A 876 -49.81 -38.66 15.73
CA PRO A 876 -49.50 -37.26 15.48
C PRO A 876 -48.45 -36.72 16.45
N ARG A 877 -47.48 -35.94 15.95
CA ARG A 877 -46.28 -35.55 16.71
C ARG A 877 -46.56 -34.38 17.64
N GLN A 878 -46.04 -34.44 18.87
CA GLN A 878 -46.10 -33.30 19.80
C GLN A 878 -45.07 -32.23 19.40
N PHE A 879 -45.55 -31.02 19.11
CA PHE A 879 -44.70 -29.90 18.74
C PHE A 879 -43.63 -29.56 19.81
N ILE A 880 -43.96 -29.75 21.09
CA ILE A 880 -43.06 -29.47 22.23
C ILE A 880 -41.76 -30.26 22.14
N VAL A 881 -41.84 -31.56 21.82
CA VAL A 881 -40.67 -32.46 21.72
C VAL A 881 -39.81 -32.08 20.51
N TYR A 882 -40.45 -31.72 19.40
CA TYR A 882 -39.76 -31.31 18.18
C TYR A 882 -39.07 -29.94 18.33
N TRP A 883 -39.73 -28.99 18.98
CA TRP A 883 -39.13 -27.70 19.34
C TRP A 883 -37.96 -27.86 20.31
N GLN A 884 -38.05 -28.80 21.24
CA GLN A 884 -36.96 -29.16 22.14
C GLN A 884 -35.74 -29.69 21.37
N GLU A 885 -35.93 -30.59 20.42
CA GLU A 885 -34.85 -31.11 19.57
C GLU A 885 -34.20 -30.00 18.74
N HIS A 886 -35.01 -29.13 18.11
CA HIS A 886 -34.52 -27.95 17.41
C HIS A 886 -33.68 -27.04 18.33
N CYS A 887 -34.09 -26.87 19.59
CA CYS A 887 -33.41 -26.04 20.57
C CYS A 887 -32.11 -26.66 21.11
N ILE A 888 -32.02 -27.99 21.20
CA ILE A 888 -30.80 -28.72 21.57
C ILE A 888 -29.77 -28.62 20.43
N CYS A 889 -30.18 -28.92 19.19
CA CYS A 889 -29.33 -28.78 18.01
C CYS A 889 -28.92 -27.32 17.78
N GLY A 890 -29.82 -26.37 18.07
CA GLY A 890 -29.60 -24.93 17.96
C GLY A 890 -28.86 -24.29 19.14
N SER A 891 -28.41 -25.08 20.12
CA SER A 891 -27.62 -24.57 21.25
C SER A 891 -26.27 -24.01 20.77
N PHE A 892 -25.77 -22.99 21.49
CA PHE A 892 -24.54 -22.28 21.09
C PHE A 892 -23.36 -23.22 20.88
N GLY A 893 -23.12 -24.16 21.80
CA GLY A 893 -22.02 -25.11 21.69
C GLY A 893 -22.17 -26.11 20.54
N ALA A 894 -23.38 -26.59 20.24
CA ALA A 894 -23.62 -27.59 19.19
C ALA A 894 -23.41 -26.96 17.83
N ARG A 895 -23.87 -25.71 17.68
CA ARG A 895 -23.60 -24.91 16.50
C ARG A 895 -22.12 -24.56 16.38
N LEU A 896 -21.48 -24.13 17.46
CA LEU A 896 -20.06 -23.77 17.45
C LEU A 896 -19.21 -24.96 17.00
N LEU A 897 -19.49 -26.16 17.50
CA LEU A 897 -18.76 -27.37 17.15
C LEU A 897 -18.97 -27.77 15.67
N ARG A 898 -20.20 -27.70 15.16
CA ARG A 898 -20.48 -27.90 13.73
C ARG A 898 -19.82 -26.84 12.85
N ALA A 899 -19.85 -25.57 13.28
CA ALA A 899 -19.24 -24.46 12.57
C ALA A 899 -17.71 -24.58 12.57
N MET A 900 -17.09 -25.00 13.68
CA MET A 900 -15.66 -25.29 13.77
C MET A 900 -15.26 -26.43 12.83
N LEU A 901 -16.03 -27.51 12.79
CA LEU A 901 -15.79 -28.61 11.84
C LEU A 901 -15.90 -28.13 10.39
N GLY A 902 -16.98 -27.42 10.04
CA GLY A 902 -17.18 -26.87 8.69
C GLY A 902 -16.07 -25.89 8.29
N SER A 903 -15.66 -25.03 9.23
CA SER A 903 -14.55 -24.10 9.02
C SER A 903 -13.24 -24.85 8.84
N TRP A 904 -12.97 -25.88 9.63
CA TRP A 904 -11.76 -26.70 9.48
C TRP A 904 -11.70 -27.40 8.12
N ILE A 905 -12.79 -28.03 7.68
CA ILE A 905 -12.87 -28.65 6.34
C ILE A 905 -12.62 -27.61 5.25
N PHE A 906 -13.23 -26.43 5.38
CA PHE A 906 -13.05 -25.34 4.43
C PHE A 906 -11.64 -24.76 4.43
N LEU A 907 -11.01 -24.65 5.61
CA LEU A 907 -9.61 -24.23 5.76
C LEU A 907 -8.66 -25.24 5.11
N VAL A 908 -8.90 -26.55 5.29
CA VAL A 908 -8.13 -27.60 4.61
C VAL A 908 -8.32 -27.50 3.09
N LEU A 909 -9.56 -27.37 2.61
CA LEU A 909 -9.84 -27.22 1.18
C LEU A 909 -9.18 -25.96 0.57
N THR A 910 -9.27 -24.82 1.27
CA THR A 910 -8.69 -23.57 0.80
C THR A 910 -7.17 -23.54 0.92
N SER A 911 -6.59 -24.22 1.90
CA SER A 911 -5.14 -24.41 1.99
C SER A 911 -4.57 -25.14 0.78
N MET A 912 -5.32 -26.05 0.17
CA MET A 912 -4.93 -26.69 -1.09
C MET A 912 -4.76 -25.66 -2.23
N PHE A 913 -5.61 -24.62 -2.30
CA PHE A 913 -5.43 -23.55 -3.29
C PHE A 913 -4.17 -22.73 -3.03
N PHE A 914 -3.78 -22.52 -1.78
CA PHE A 914 -2.53 -21.81 -1.45
C PHE A 914 -1.28 -22.69 -1.69
N VAL A 915 -1.41 -24.01 -1.71
CA VAL A 915 -0.35 -24.91 -2.17
C VAL A 915 -0.21 -24.86 -3.70
N LEU A 916 -1.32 -24.79 -4.43
CA LEU A 916 -1.32 -24.66 -5.90
C LEU A 916 -0.82 -23.29 -6.38
N TRP A 917 -1.17 -22.22 -5.67
CA TRP A 917 -0.74 -20.85 -5.93
C TRP A 917 -0.06 -20.27 -4.69
N PRO A 918 1.23 -20.59 -4.44
CA PRO A 918 1.96 -20.07 -3.30
C PRO A 918 2.06 -18.54 -3.37
N MET A 919 1.91 -17.89 -2.21
CA MET A 919 2.31 -16.49 -2.04
C MET A 919 3.82 -16.44 -1.86
N ASP A 920 4.52 -16.04 -2.91
CA ASP A 920 5.97 -15.89 -2.90
C ASP A 920 6.38 -14.56 -2.30
N GLY A 921 7.18 -14.61 -1.23
CA GLY A 921 7.71 -13.42 -0.56
C GLY A 921 6.63 -12.56 0.09
N ASP A 922 7.00 -11.83 1.13
CA ASP A 922 6.23 -10.67 1.56
C ASP A 922 7.22 -9.50 1.43
N PRO A 923 7.01 -8.53 0.53
CA PRO A 923 7.95 -7.43 0.32
C PRO A 923 7.94 -6.42 1.48
N MET A 924 7.14 -6.70 2.53
CA MET A 924 7.18 -6.01 3.81
C MET A 924 8.61 -5.85 4.31
N ARG A 925 8.91 -4.64 4.75
CA ARG A 925 10.23 -4.28 5.27
C ARG A 925 10.35 -4.63 6.76
N GLY A 926 11.50 -5.19 7.16
CA GLY A 926 11.84 -5.48 8.55
C GLY A 926 11.50 -6.91 9.01
N ASN A 927 11.90 -7.29 10.22
CA ASN A 927 11.86 -8.68 10.69
C ASN A 927 10.58 -9.02 11.49
N LEU A 928 9.51 -8.24 11.31
CA LEU A 928 8.29 -8.42 12.07
C LEU A 928 7.64 -9.77 11.72
N ALA A 929 7.52 -10.65 12.72
CA ALA A 929 6.79 -11.92 12.64
C ALA A 929 5.28 -11.77 12.35
N LEU A 930 4.82 -10.59 11.94
CA LEU A 930 3.43 -10.26 11.62
C LEU A 930 2.90 -11.00 10.39
N ARG A 931 3.76 -11.58 9.54
CA ARG A 931 3.34 -12.30 8.32
C ARG A 931 2.29 -13.39 8.56
N GLN A 932 2.51 -14.27 9.54
CA GLN A 932 1.55 -15.35 9.86
C GLN A 932 0.30 -14.81 10.57
N TRP A 933 0.49 -13.78 11.41
CA TRP A 933 -0.56 -13.14 12.20
C TRP A 933 -1.45 -12.20 11.38
N SER A 934 -1.02 -11.76 10.20
CA SER A 934 -1.80 -10.87 9.34
C SER A 934 -2.93 -11.61 8.60
N TRP A 935 -2.81 -12.92 8.38
CA TRP A 935 -3.76 -13.69 7.57
C TRP A 935 -4.53 -14.75 8.34
N LEU A 936 -3.88 -15.49 9.23
CA LEU A 936 -4.49 -16.65 9.90
C LEU A 936 -5.67 -16.26 10.82
N PRO A 937 -5.56 -15.27 11.74
CA PRO A 937 -6.66 -14.92 12.63
C PRO A 937 -7.91 -14.36 11.91
N PRO A 938 -7.79 -13.41 10.95
CA PRO A 938 -8.94 -12.94 10.16
C PRO A 938 -9.63 -14.07 9.40
N LEU A 939 -8.86 -14.93 8.73
CA LEU A 939 -9.39 -16.05 7.95
C LEU A 939 -10.13 -17.06 8.85
N LEU A 940 -9.57 -17.42 10.01
CA LEU A 940 -10.17 -18.39 10.93
C LEU A 940 -11.45 -17.84 11.57
N THR A 941 -11.42 -16.60 12.07
CA THR A 941 -12.58 -15.98 12.72
C THR A 941 -13.71 -15.65 11.74
N PHE A 942 -13.37 -15.20 10.53
CA PHE A 942 -14.33 -14.97 9.45
C PHE A 942 -15.01 -16.26 9.01
N ASN A 943 -14.24 -17.32 8.72
CA ASN A 943 -14.82 -18.60 8.31
C ASN A 943 -15.70 -19.21 9.41
N LEU A 944 -15.28 -19.09 10.67
CA LEU A 944 -16.11 -19.50 11.82
C LEU A 944 -17.45 -18.77 11.83
N LEU A 945 -17.46 -17.46 11.60
CA LEU A 945 -18.70 -16.68 11.48
C LEU A 945 -19.56 -17.15 10.30
N VAL A 946 -18.96 -17.32 9.11
CA VAL A 946 -19.68 -17.78 7.90
C VAL A 946 -20.36 -19.12 8.17
N PHE A 947 -19.62 -20.14 8.63
CA PHE A 947 -20.19 -21.46 8.89
C PHE A 947 -21.18 -21.48 10.05
N TRP A 948 -21.01 -20.59 11.04
CA TRP A 948 -21.99 -20.43 12.12
C TRP A 948 -23.33 -19.89 11.60
N VAL A 949 -23.31 -18.92 10.66
CA VAL A 949 -24.52 -18.39 10.01
C VAL A 949 -25.13 -19.42 9.06
N VAL A 950 -24.31 -20.09 8.24
CA VAL A 950 -24.77 -21.13 7.32
C VAL A 950 -25.41 -22.29 8.09
N ASP A 951 -24.86 -22.69 9.23
CA ASP A 951 -25.47 -23.71 10.10
C ASP A 951 -26.84 -23.25 10.64
N ALA A 952 -26.96 -21.99 11.05
CA ALA A 952 -28.24 -21.43 11.49
C ALA A 952 -29.31 -21.49 10.38
N ASN A 953 -28.94 -21.11 9.16
CA ASN A 953 -29.81 -21.17 7.98
C ASN A 953 -30.18 -22.61 7.62
N ARG A 954 -29.21 -23.54 7.61
CA ARG A 954 -29.44 -24.95 7.27
C ARG A 954 -30.30 -25.66 8.32
N LEU A 955 -30.04 -25.44 9.60
CA LEU A 955 -30.86 -25.99 10.69
C LEU A 955 -32.31 -25.52 10.57
N LEU A 956 -32.52 -24.24 10.30
CA LEU A 956 -33.85 -23.68 10.11
C LEU A 956 -34.52 -24.19 8.83
N THR A 957 -33.76 -24.34 7.74
CA THR A 957 -34.26 -24.91 6.48
C THR A 957 -34.77 -26.34 6.69
N ARG A 958 -34.03 -27.17 7.44
CA ARG A 958 -34.46 -28.54 7.80
C ARG A 958 -35.71 -28.51 8.67
N PHE A 959 -35.71 -27.63 9.69
CA PHE A 959 -36.86 -27.45 10.56
C PHE A 959 -38.13 -27.12 9.77
N ILE A 960 -38.06 -26.18 8.81
CA ILE A 960 -39.19 -25.76 7.98
C ILE A 960 -39.72 -26.90 7.10
N ARG A 961 -38.82 -27.65 6.43
CA ARG A 961 -39.23 -28.75 5.53
C ARG A 961 -39.96 -29.87 6.29
N GLN A 962 -39.37 -30.32 7.39
CA GLN A 962 -40.00 -31.38 8.19
C GLN A 962 -41.27 -30.87 8.89
N PHE A 963 -41.31 -29.60 9.28
CA PHE A 963 -42.51 -28.99 9.83
C PHE A 963 -43.65 -28.87 8.81
N SER A 964 -43.37 -28.60 7.53
CA SER A 964 -44.41 -28.51 6.49
C SER A 964 -45.02 -29.86 6.11
N ASP A 965 -44.29 -30.96 6.25
CA ASP A 965 -44.70 -32.26 5.71
C ASP A 965 -45.59 -33.08 6.67
N GLU A 966 -45.66 -32.70 7.95
CA GLU A 966 -46.34 -33.47 9.01
C GLU A 966 -47.44 -32.67 9.73
N ASP A 967 -48.35 -33.39 10.39
CA ASP A 967 -49.40 -32.83 11.24
C ASP A 967 -48.97 -32.80 12.73
N TRP A 968 -49.14 -31.66 13.38
CA TRP A 968 -48.57 -31.36 14.71
C TRP A 968 -49.64 -31.12 15.77
N ILE A 969 -49.40 -31.66 16.98
CA ILE A 969 -50.21 -31.37 18.16
C ILE A 969 -49.60 -30.16 18.91
N TRP A 970 -50.38 -29.09 18.99
CA TRP A 970 -49.99 -27.84 19.68
C TRP A 970 -50.19 -27.90 21.20
N PRO A 971 -49.50 -27.06 22.00
CA PRO A 971 -49.61 -27.04 23.47
C PRO A 971 -51.02 -26.64 23.96
N GLU A 972 -51.43 -27.15 25.13
CA GLU A 972 -52.75 -26.88 25.71
C GLU A 972 -53.08 -25.38 25.89
N GLY A 973 -52.08 -24.55 26.22
CA GLY A 973 -52.28 -23.10 26.36
C GLY A 973 -52.75 -22.46 25.05
N LEU A 974 -52.17 -22.88 23.93
CA LEU A 974 -52.52 -22.43 22.59
C LEU A 974 -53.85 -23.03 22.12
N GLN A 975 -54.13 -24.28 22.49
CA GLN A 975 -55.44 -24.91 22.23
C GLN A 975 -56.58 -24.20 22.98
N ARG A 976 -56.32 -23.59 24.14
CA ARG A 976 -57.32 -22.77 24.85
C ARG A 976 -57.58 -21.45 24.13
N GLU A 977 -56.54 -20.81 23.58
CA GLU A 977 -56.69 -19.65 22.69
C GLU A 977 -57.41 -20.02 21.38
N HIS A 978 -57.24 -21.24 20.86
CA HIS A 978 -58.03 -21.74 19.71
C HIS A 978 -59.53 -21.77 20.04
N LYS A 979 -59.90 -22.23 21.23
CA LYS A 979 -61.30 -22.31 21.66
C LYS A 979 -61.94 -20.93 21.81
N THR A 980 -61.18 -19.91 22.23
CA THR A 980 -61.72 -18.55 22.41
C THR A 980 -61.86 -17.79 21.09
N LEU A 981 -60.95 -17.98 20.13
CA LEU A 981 -60.99 -17.30 18.83
C LEU A 981 -61.96 -17.94 17.82
N PHE A 982 -62.18 -19.25 17.89
CA PHE A 982 -62.98 -20.00 16.92
C PHE A 982 -64.25 -20.67 17.50
N GLY A 983 -64.50 -20.59 18.82
CA GLY A 983 -65.71 -21.10 19.48
C GLY A 983 -65.72 -22.62 19.72
N GLU A 984 -66.90 -23.19 20.00
CA GLU A 984 -67.12 -24.64 20.27
C GLU A 984 -66.61 -25.55 19.14
N PHE A 985 -66.45 -25.03 17.92
CA PHE A 985 -65.96 -25.78 16.76
C PHE A 985 -64.46 -26.16 16.83
N ALA A 986 -63.72 -25.61 17.81
CA ALA A 986 -62.34 -26.03 18.13
C ALA A 986 -62.26 -27.37 18.90
N GLN A 987 -63.38 -28.08 19.06
CA GLN A 987 -63.45 -29.35 19.80
C GLN A 987 -62.81 -30.54 19.07
N ARG A 988 -62.63 -30.46 17.73
CA ARG A 988 -61.76 -31.39 16.99
C ARG A 988 -60.30 -30.97 17.15
N GLN A 989 -59.50 -31.85 17.76
CA GLN A 989 -58.14 -31.61 18.26
C GLN A 989 -57.07 -31.17 17.24
N SER A 990 -57.40 -30.94 15.97
CA SER A 990 -56.48 -30.42 14.94
C SER A 990 -57.26 -29.87 13.73
N HIS A 991 -57.17 -28.57 13.45
CA HIS A 991 -57.79 -27.97 12.26
C HIS A 991 -56.70 -27.53 11.26
N PRO A 992 -56.61 -28.16 10.06
CA PRO A 992 -55.49 -27.97 9.13
C PRO A 992 -55.19 -26.50 8.77
N SER A 993 -56.24 -25.69 8.58
CA SER A 993 -56.13 -24.27 8.22
C SER A 993 -55.60 -23.38 9.35
N ILE A 994 -55.91 -23.70 10.61
CA ILE A 994 -55.45 -22.96 11.79
C ILE A 994 -53.99 -23.33 12.08
N ASP A 995 -53.67 -24.62 11.96
CA ASP A 995 -52.31 -25.14 12.11
C ASP A 995 -51.35 -24.54 11.06
N ALA A 996 -51.83 -24.35 9.82
CA ALA A 996 -51.08 -23.66 8.76
C ALA A 996 -50.81 -22.18 9.08
N TRP A 997 -51.78 -21.45 9.65
CA TRP A 997 -51.61 -20.03 10.02
C TRP A 997 -50.54 -19.84 11.11
N PHE A 998 -50.65 -20.57 12.22
CA PHE A 998 -49.68 -20.51 13.31
C PHE A 998 -48.31 -21.04 12.90
N GLY A 999 -48.29 -22.10 12.09
CA GLY A 999 -47.07 -22.64 11.51
C GLY A 999 -46.31 -21.62 10.66
N LEU A 1000 -47.00 -20.92 9.75
CA LEU A 1000 -46.40 -19.92 8.88
C LEU A 1000 -45.97 -18.65 9.65
N THR A 1001 -46.73 -18.22 10.66
CA THR A 1001 -46.33 -17.10 11.52
C THR A 1001 -45.14 -17.45 12.42
N LEU A 1002 -45.03 -18.69 12.92
CA LEU A 1002 -43.84 -19.19 13.60
C LEU A 1002 -42.62 -19.16 12.68
N ILE A 1003 -42.75 -19.67 11.45
CA ILE A 1003 -41.70 -19.67 10.43
C ILE A 1003 -41.27 -18.22 10.14
N ALA A 1004 -42.21 -17.30 9.97
CA ALA A 1004 -41.92 -15.90 9.70
C ALA A 1004 -41.16 -15.22 10.85
N LYS A 1005 -41.61 -15.39 12.10
CA LYS A 1005 -40.91 -14.87 13.30
C LYS A 1005 -39.51 -15.44 13.45
N ARG A 1006 -39.33 -16.74 13.21
CA ARG A 1006 -38.02 -17.39 13.36
C ARG A 1006 -37.07 -17.01 12.22
N THR A 1007 -37.55 -17.01 10.97
CA THR A 1007 -36.74 -16.62 9.80
C THR A 1007 -36.33 -15.15 9.84
N ALA A 1008 -37.14 -14.25 10.40
CA ALA A 1008 -36.78 -12.84 10.57
C ALA A 1008 -35.55 -12.64 11.48
N ALA A 1009 -35.41 -13.43 12.54
CA ALA A 1009 -34.24 -13.35 13.41
C ALA A 1009 -32.99 -13.98 12.78
N VAL A 1010 -33.15 -15.04 11.98
CA VAL A 1010 -32.03 -15.80 11.38
C VAL A 1010 -31.51 -15.14 10.11
N SER A 1011 -32.38 -14.63 9.23
CA SER A 1011 -32.00 -13.94 7.98
C SER A 1011 -31.09 -12.73 8.23
N ARG A 1012 -31.34 -11.96 9.29
CA ARG A 1012 -30.52 -10.81 9.70
C ARG A 1012 -29.06 -11.17 10.04
N LEU A 1013 -28.75 -12.44 10.32
CA LEU A 1013 -27.39 -12.87 10.64
C LEU A 1013 -26.47 -12.88 9.41
N ILE A 1014 -27.02 -12.92 8.19
CA ILE A 1014 -26.25 -12.99 6.93
C ILE A 1014 -25.49 -11.68 6.67
N TYR A 1015 -25.98 -10.55 7.19
CA TYR A 1015 -25.36 -9.24 6.99
C TYR A 1015 -23.98 -9.10 7.62
N ALA A 1016 -23.75 -9.76 8.76
CA ALA A 1016 -22.47 -9.67 9.45
C ALA A 1016 -21.31 -10.25 8.61
N PRO A 1017 -21.34 -11.51 8.14
CA PRO A 1017 -20.28 -12.04 7.29
C PRO A 1017 -20.16 -11.33 5.94
N THR A 1018 -21.25 -10.79 5.36
CA THR A 1018 -21.12 -10.02 4.10
C THR A 1018 -20.32 -8.73 4.29
N ILE A 1019 -20.47 -8.05 5.42
CA ILE A 1019 -19.73 -6.82 5.72
C ILE A 1019 -18.27 -7.12 6.03
N VAL A 1020 -18.00 -8.20 6.78
CA VAL A 1020 -16.64 -8.66 7.00
C VAL A 1020 -15.96 -9.04 5.68
N LEU A 1021 -16.68 -9.72 4.78
CA LEU A 1021 -16.17 -10.05 3.44
C LEU A 1021 -15.79 -8.78 2.66
N LEU A 1022 -16.64 -7.74 2.66
CA LEU A 1022 -16.34 -6.46 2.00
C LEU A 1022 -15.11 -5.77 2.61
N ILE A 1023 -14.97 -5.79 3.94
CA ILE A 1023 -13.78 -5.23 4.62
C ILE A 1023 -12.52 -6.01 4.21
N LEU A 1024 -12.59 -7.35 4.13
CA LEU A 1024 -11.45 -8.18 3.71
C LEU A 1024 -11.07 -7.93 2.25
N ILE A 1025 -12.05 -7.73 1.36
CA ILE A 1025 -11.80 -7.32 -0.04
C ILE A 1025 -11.17 -5.92 -0.08
N ALA A 1026 -11.70 -4.96 0.67
CA ALA A 1026 -11.15 -3.61 0.77
C ALA A 1026 -9.72 -3.59 1.34
N SER A 1027 -9.39 -4.51 2.24
CA SER A 1027 -8.03 -4.70 2.77
C SER A 1027 -7.01 -5.14 1.71
N ARG A 1028 -7.45 -5.45 0.48
CA ARG A 1028 -6.58 -5.80 -0.65
C ARG A 1028 -6.62 -4.76 -1.77
N SER A 1029 -7.11 -3.56 -1.47
CA SER A 1029 -7.08 -2.44 -2.39
C SER A 1029 -5.64 -1.98 -2.65
N SER A 1030 -5.32 -1.70 -3.92
CA SER A 1030 -4.07 -1.08 -4.35
C SER A 1030 -3.87 0.35 -3.82
N LEU A 1031 -4.86 0.90 -3.11
CA LEU A 1031 -4.77 2.20 -2.43
C LEU A 1031 -3.79 2.19 -1.26
N PHE A 1032 -3.72 1.07 -0.53
CA PHE A 1032 -2.86 0.95 0.65
C PHE A 1032 -1.49 0.41 0.27
N ASP A 1033 -1.50 -0.64 -0.55
CA ASP A 1033 -0.29 -1.29 -1.04
C ASP A 1033 -0.59 -1.96 -2.38
N ASN A 1034 0.30 -1.84 -3.37
CA ASN A 1034 0.14 -2.41 -4.70
C ASN A 1034 0.47 -3.91 -4.77
N TRP A 1035 -0.04 -4.70 -3.81
CA TRP A 1035 0.15 -6.14 -3.76
C TRP A 1035 -0.80 -6.86 -4.71
N SER A 1036 -0.25 -7.78 -5.49
CA SER A 1036 -1.09 -8.64 -6.33
C SER A 1036 -1.94 -9.56 -5.45
N THR A 1037 -3.19 -9.78 -5.89
CA THR A 1037 -4.09 -10.71 -5.21
C THR A 1037 -3.93 -12.09 -5.86
N PRO A 1038 -3.46 -13.12 -5.10
CA PRO A 1038 -3.32 -14.45 -5.68
C PRO A 1038 -4.68 -15.00 -6.12
N PRO A 1039 -4.74 -15.74 -7.24
CA PRO A 1039 -5.98 -16.34 -7.72
C PRO A 1039 -6.69 -17.19 -6.66
N GLY A 1040 -5.93 -17.95 -5.86
CA GLY A 1040 -6.48 -18.77 -4.77
C GLY A 1040 -7.29 -17.97 -3.75
N MET A 1041 -6.88 -16.74 -3.45
CA MET A 1041 -7.61 -15.85 -2.54
C MET A 1041 -8.93 -15.37 -3.15
N VAL A 1042 -8.89 -14.96 -4.42
CA VAL A 1042 -10.08 -14.53 -5.18
C VAL A 1042 -11.10 -15.68 -5.24
N ILE A 1043 -10.66 -16.89 -5.58
CA ILE A 1043 -11.49 -18.10 -5.59
C ILE A 1043 -12.12 -18.33 -4.22
N THR A 1044 -11.35 -18.16 -3.14
CA THR A 1044 -11.83 -18.34 -1.76
C THR A 1044 -12.91 -17.32 -1.38
N PHE A 1045 -12.74 -16.05 -1.73
CA PHE A 1045 -13.76 -15.00 -1.53
C PHE A 1045 -15.01 -15.23 -2.39
N VAL A 1046 -14.86 -15.65 -3.65
CA VAL A 1046 -16.00 -15.97 -4.52
C VAL A 1046 -16.76 -17.18 -3.98
N LEU A 1047 -16.06 -18.24 -3.59
CA LEU A 1047 -16.67 -19.46 -3.04
C LEU A 1047 -17.42 -19.19 -1.73
N THR A 1048 -16.84 -18.40 -0.82
CA THR A 1048 -17.53 -18.00 0.42
C THR A 1048 -18.78 -17.16 0.13
N GLY A 1049 -18.71 -16.23 -0.82
CA GLY A 1049 -19.88 -15.46 -1.30
C GLY A 1049 -20.99 -16.37 -1.85
N LEU A 1050 -20.62 -17.35 -2.69
CA LEU A 1050 -21.57 -18.34 -3.23
C LEU A 1050 -22.20 -19.22 -2.15
N ILE A 1051 -21.43 -19.64 -1.13
CA ILE A 1051 -21.93 -20.42 0.01
C ILE A 1051 -22.97 -19.61 0.80
N LEU A 1052 -22.66 -18.33 1.10
CA LEU A 1052 -23.59 -17.43 1.79
C LEU A 1052 -24.88 -17.25 0.98
N LEU A 1053 -24.77 -16.96 -0.31
CA LEU A 1053 -25.89 -16.79 -1.23
C LEU A 1053 -26.75 -18.06 -1.31
N ALA A 1054 -26.13 -19.23 -1.52
CA ALA A 1054 -26.82 -20.51 -1.57
C ALA A 1054 -27.55 -20.81 -0.26
N SER A 1055 -26.96 -20.50 0.89
CA SER A 1055 -27.60 -20.69 2.20
C SER A 1055 -28.85 -19.80 2.35
N ALA A 1056 -28.77 -18.54 1.93
CA ALA A 1056 -29.86 -17.57 1.98
C ALA A 1056 -31.03 -18.01 1.07
N LEU A 1057 -30.71 -18.37 -0.18
CA LEU A 1057 -31.69 -18.87 -1.15
C LEU A 1057 -32.34 -20.18 -0.68
N SER A 1058 -31.57 -21.08 -0.05
CA SER A 1058 -32.12 -22.35 0.44
C SER A 1058 -33.16 -22.17 1.54
N LEU A 1059 -32.94 -21.20 2.43
CA LEU A 1059 -33.88 -20.86 3.50
C LEU A 1059 -35.15 -20.26 2.92
N ARG A 1060 -35.01 -19.33 1.95
CA ARG A 1060 -36.15 -18.68 1.30
C ARG A 1060 -37.00 -19.68 0.50
N ARG A 1061 -36.36 -20.54 -0.29
CA ARG A 1061 -37.07 -21.62 -1.03
C ARG A 1061 -37.83 -22.54 -0.10
N ALA A 1062 -37.28 -22.86 1.09
CA ALA A 1062 -37.99 -23.70 2.05
C ALA A 1062 -39.19 -22.98 2.69
N ALA A 1063 -39.05 -21.70 3.02
CA ALA A 1063 -40.15 -20.89 3.55
C ALA A 1063 -41.28 -20.73 2.51
N GLU A 1064 -40.96 -20.38 1.26
CA GLU A 1064 -41.97 -20.23 0.20
C GLU A 1064 -42.66 -21.56 -0.14
N ARG A 1065 -41.91 -22.67 -0.17
CA ARG A 1065 -42.53 -24.00 -0.28
C ARG A 1065 -43.52 -24.27 0.85
N ALA A 1066 -43.16 -23.99 2.10
CA ALA A 1066 -44.07 -24.13 3.22
C ALA A 1066 -45.33 -23.24 3.07
N ARG A 1067 -45.19 -22.03 2.53
CA ARG A 1067 -46.32 -21.13 2.22
C ARG A 1067 -47.23 -21.70 1.13
N THR A 1068 -46.67 -22.22 0.04
CA THR A 1068 -47.45 -22.86 -1.04
C THR A 1068 -48.23 -24.08 -0.53
N VAL A 1069 -47.59 -24.94 0.27
CA VAL A 1069 -48.24 -26.11 0.87
C VAL A 1069 -49.33 -25.69 1.86
N GLY A 1070 -49.06 -24.66 2.69
CA GLY A 1070 -50.04 -24.12 3.63
C GLY A 1070 -51.28 -23.53 2.95
N LEU A 1071 -51.08 -22.75 1.87
CA LEU A 1071 -52.19 -22.20 1.07
C LEU A 1071 -52.98 -23.30 0.36
N GLN A 1072 -52.32 -24.32 -0.20
CA GLN A 1072 -52.99 -25.47 -0.81
C GLN A 1072 -53.88 -26.23 0.20
N ARG A 1073 -53.43 -26.40 1.45
CA ARG A 1073 -54.25 -27.03 2.51
C ARG A 1073 -55.50 -26.20 2.83
N ILE A 1074 -55.38 -24.87 2.88
CA ILE A 1074 -56.51 -23.98 3.12
C ILE A 1074 -57.47 -24.00 1.92
N ASP A 1075 -56.97 -23.94 0.69
CA ASP A 1075 -57.77 -23.97 -0.54
C ASP A 1075 -58.52 -25.31 -0.67
N GLN A 1076 -57.87 -26.44 -0.39
CA GLN A 1076 -58.52 -27.77 -0.35
C GLN A 1076 -59.63 -27.85 0.71
N TYR A 1077 -59.48 -27.15 1.83
CA TYR A 1077 -60.48 -27.14 2.90
C TYR A 1077 -61.69 -26.27 2.54
N LEU A 1078 -61.46 -25.08 1.96
CA LEU A 1078 -62.50 -24.20 1.43
C LEU A 1078 -63.34 -24.89 0.35
N LEU A 1079 -62.73 -25.76 -0.47
CA LEU A 1079 -63.42 -26.53 -1.50
C LEU A 1079 -64.29 -27.68 -0.95
N LYS A 1080 -63.95 -28.24 0.21
CA LYS A 1080 -64.63 -29.41 0.79
C LYS A 1080 -65.82 -29.08 1.69
N THR A 1081 -65.98 -27.82 2.13
CA THR A 1081 -66.92 -27.46 3.20
C THR A 1081 -67.85 -26.32 2.76
N PRO A 1082 -69.19 -26.50 2.75
CA PRO A 1082 -70.14 -25.49 2.25
C PRO A 1082 -70.62 -24.45 3.31
N ASP A 1083 -69.95 -24.35 4.46
CA ASP A 1083 -70.40 -23.48 5.58
C ASP A 1083 -69.94 -22.01 5.40
N GLU A 1084 -70.87 -21.09 5.15
CA GLU A 1084 -70.61 -19.69 4.76
C GLU A 1084 -69.87 -18.89 5.85
N ALA A 1085 -70.21 -19.08 7.12
CA ALA A 1085 -69.60 -18.33 8.23
C ALA A 1085 -68.13 -18.69 8.47
N LEU A 1086 -67.75 -19.95 8.20
CA LEU A 1086 -66.38 -20.45 8.31
C LEU A 1086 -65.52 -20.03 7.10
N CYS A 1087 -66.11 -20.06 5.90
CA CYS A 1087 -65.44 -19.63 4.67
C CYS A 1087 -64.96 -18.18 4.77
N GLY A 1088 -65.74 -17.28 5.40
CA GLY A 1088 -65.35 -15.88 5.62
C GLY A 1088 -64.14 -15.69 6.56
N LYS A 1089 -64.01 -16.52 7.61
CA LYS A 1089 -62.84 -16.44 8.52
C LYS A 1089 -61.58 -17.04 7.89
N PHE A 1090 -61.71 -18.13 7.14
CA PHE A 1090 -60.58 -18.79 6.47
C PHE A 1090 -60.10 -18.03 5.22
N SER A 1091 -60.98 -17.34 4.51
CA SER A 1091 -60.57 -16.43 3.43
C SER A 1091 -59.73 -15.26 3.97
N LEU A 1092 -60.10 -14.73 5.14
CA LEU A 1092 -59.33 -13.68 5.83
C LEU A 1092 -57.94 -14.20 6.30
N ILE A 1093 -57.87 -15.44 6.80
CA ILE A 1093 -56.58 -16.09 7.14
C ILE A 1093 -55.73 -16.28 5.88
N ARG A 1094 -56.33 -16.75 4.78
CA ARG A 1094 -55.64 -16.90 3.49
C ARG A 1094 -55.07 -15.56 3.01
N GLU A 1095 -55.86 -14.49 3.06
CA GLU A 1095 -55.42 -13.14 2.69
C GLU A 1095 -54.25 -12.69 3.56
N ARG A 1096 -54.33 -12.87 4.89
CA ARG A 1096 -53.22 -12.56 5.81
C ARG A 1096 -51.95 -13.34 5.53
N ILE A 1097 -52.05 -14.60 5.11
CA ILE A 1097 -50.89 -15.41 4.69
C ILE A 1097 -50.30 -14.87 3.40
N VAL A 1098 -51.13 -14.41 2.46
CA VAL A 1098 -50.70 -13.81 1.18
C VAL A 1098 -50.06 -12.42 1.39
N THR A 1099 -50.47 -11.67 2.40
CA THR A 1099 -49.88 -10.37 2.74
C THR A 1099 -48.71 -10.45 3.74
N LEU A 1100 -48.36 -11.66 4.21
CA LEU A 1100 -47.31 -11.85 5.20
C LEU A 1100 -45.92 -11.53 4.60
N ASN A 1101 -45.37 -10.37 4.94
CA ASN A 1101 -44.07 -9.88 4.44
C ASN A 1101 -42.99 -9.86 5.54
N THR A 1102 -43.01 -10.82 6.47
CA THR A 1102 -42.04 -10.87 7.57
C THR A 1102 -41.02 -11.99 7.40
N GLY A 1103 -39.75 -11.71 7.74
CA GLY A 1103 -38.66 -12.67 7.63
C GLY A 1103 -38.41 -13.11 6.19
N ALA A 1104 -38.32 -14.42 5.96
CA ALA A 1104 -38.03 -14.98 4.64
C ALA A 1104 -39.11 -14.71 3.57
N PHE A 1105 -40.29 -14.21 3.96
CA PHE A 1105 -41.38 -13.85 3.05
C PHE A 1105 -41.31 -12.39 2.55
N SER A 1106 -40.41 -11.56 3.09
CA SER A 1106 -40.18 -10.18 2.62
C SER A 1106 -39.40 -10.13 1.29
N ARG A 1107 -39.55 -9.04 0.52
CA ARG A 1107 -38.69 -8.81 -0.65
C ARG A 1107 -37.33 -8.28 -0.18
N TYR A 1108 -36.24 -8.75 -0.79
CA TYR A 1108 -34.89 -8.27 -0.45
C TYR A 1108 -34.72 -6.75 -0.62
N ALA A 1109 -35.42 -6.14 -1.58
CA ALA A 1109 -35.39 -4.69 -1.80
C ALA A 1109 -36.05 -3.88 -0.66
N ASP A 1110 -36.95 -4.51 0.11
CA ASP A 1110 -37.65 -3.86 1.23
C ASP A 1110 -36.79 -3.88 2.51
N GLU A 1111 -35.71 -4.68 2.55
CA GLU A 1111 -34.79 -4.67 3.67
C GLU A 1111 -33.86 -3.44 3.60
N PRO A 1112 -33.82 -2.60 4.66
CA PRO A 1112 -33.15 -1.29 4.62
C PRO A 1112 -31.63 -1.40 4.37
N LEU A 1113 -31.02 -2.51 4.79
CA LEU A 1113 -29.59 -2.75 4.67
C LEU A 1113 -29.19 -3.15 3.23
N VAL A 1114 -30.01 -3.98 2.57
CA VAL A 1114 -29.85 -4.30 1.14
C VAL A 1114 -30.09 -3.07 0.29
N ARG A 1115 -31.13 -2.29 0.59
CA ARG A 1115 -31.42 -1.03 -0.09
C ARG A 1115 -30.24 -0.04 0.00
N ALA A 1116 -29.63 0.10 1.18
CA ALA A 1116 -28.47 0.96 1.38
C ALA A 1116 -27.22 0.44 0.65
N LEU A 1117 -26.99 -0.87 0.64
CA LEU A 1117 -25.87 -1.50 -0.07
C LEU A 1117 -26.03 -1.33 -1.60
N LEU A 1118 -27.24 -1.59 -2.12
CA LEU A 1118 -27.56 -1.38 -3.54
C LEU A 1118 -27.41 0.09 -3.95
N LEU A 1119 -27.85 1.04 -3.12
CA LEU A 1119 -27.64 2.49 -3.34
C LEU A 1119 -26.16 2.90 -3.35
N SER A 1120 -25.30 2.18 -2.62
CA SER A 1120 -23.84 2.42 -2.68
C SER A 1120 -23.17 1.78 -3.90
N LEU A 1121 -23.75 0.71 -4.45
CA LEU A 1121 -23.25 -0.03 -5.62
C LEU A 1121 -23.78 0.52 -6.95
N THR A 1122 -24.84 1.33 -6.95
CA THR A 1122 -25.39 1.95 -8.16
C THR A 1122 -24.42 2.91 -8.87
N GLY A 1123 -23.36 3.39 -8.21
CA GLY A 1123 -22.29 4.16 -8.84
C GLY A 1123 -21.35 3.37 -9.76
N LEU A 1124 -21.38 2.03 -9.71
CA LEU A 1124 -20.45 1.13 -10.43
C LEU A 1124 -21.15 0.09 -11.33
N GLY A 1125 -22.41 0.33 -11.74
CA GLY A 1125 -23.16 -0.60 -12.62
C GLY A 1125 -24.18 -1.51 -11.90
N GLY A 1126 -24.51 -1.20 -10.64
CA GLY A 1126 -25.47 -1.97 -9.83
C GLY A 1126 -26.92 -1.98 -10.35
N SER A 1127 -27.31 -1.12 -11.30
CA SER A 1127 -28.65 -1.14 -11.90
C SER A 1127 -28.97 -2.46 -12.59
N VAL A 1128 -27.98 -3.07 -13.25
CA VAL A 1128 -28.13 -4.38 -13.92
C VAL A 1128 -28.34 -5.51 -12.90
N LEU A 1129 -27.72 -5.42 -11.72
CA LEU A 1129 -27.88 -6.40 -10.64
C LEU A 1129 -29.25 -6.24 -9.94
N VAL A 1130 -29.72 -4.99 -9.79
CA VAL A 1130 -31.06 -4.67 -9.26
C VAL A 1130 -32.14 -5.19 -10.21
N ASP A 1131 -31.97 -5.00 -11.52
CA ASP A 1131 -32.89 -5.54 -12.51
C ASP A 1131 -32.86 -7.07 -12.53
N ALA A 1132 -31.68 -7.71 -12.50
CA ALA A 1132 -31.57 -9.17 -12.42
C ALA A 1132 -32.20 -9.76 -11.14
N LEU A 1133 -32.06 -9.08 -9.99
CA LEU A 1133 -32.67 -9.51 -8.73
C LEU A 1133 -34.19 -9.26 -8.67
N ASN A 1134 -34.67 -8.16 -9.24
CA ASN A 1134 -36.11 -7.88 -9.36
C ASN A 1134 -36.81 -8.83 -10.34
N TYR A 1135 -36.14 -9.24 -11.42
CA TYR A 1135 -36.66 -10.23 -12.36
C TYR A 1135 -36.58 -11.67 -11.83
N SER A 1136 -35.74 -11.95 -10.82
CA SER A 1136 -35.69 -13.24 -10.14
C SER A 1136 -36.86 -13.46 -9.16
N LYS A 1137 -38.11 -13.33 -9.64
CA LYS A 1137 -39.24 -14.08 -9.06
C LYS A 1137 -39.18 -15.50 -9.61
N PHE A 1138 -38.43 -16.37 -8.92
CA PHE A 1138 -38.53 -17.83 -9.06
C PHE A 1138 -39.03 -18.45 -7.75
#